data_AF-A0A098S3L0-F1
#
_entry.id   AF-A0A098S3L0-F1
#
_cell.length_a   1.000
_cell.length_b   1.000
_cell.length_c   1.000
_cell.angle_alpha   90.00
_cell.angle_beta   90.00
_cell.angle_gamma   90.00
#
_symmetry.space_group_name_H-M   'P 1'
#
loop_
_entity.id
_entity.type
_entity.pdbx_description
1 polymer ?
#
loop_
_entity_poly.entity_id
_entity_poly.type
_entity_poly.pdbx_seq_one_letter_code
_entity_poly.pdbx_strand_id
1 'polypeptide(L)'
;MFTHTHTHTFHPPKPTGERGHTQILRTTFYIKLIFSMLMISGLHTATGQSYVTYGLYGEYEEDPKSYFLRVQFNFIDEQATSEANTWWGTEGYDLAVKAQEGLDNLNQAFNPHGIFFLADGPTPDCATPATYRSYFDLQNQNPQGLSVLELIRGSLQTEDEVERALNIYINSGQGEPLGFAPQLPGNHVTVKGLEAGELATSGTITVHEVGHALGLLHTFAGDVLGECNEGDIPEPVGFCSSEEDLCYCCGDYVCDTDYDLNEDFELDPTDCSGGESIPASVRRNYMNYISPDRCRNAFTEQQALRMKKYLRELNAYYSDDVLDKIQLQEAAYPGTVPSGVTGNFTVEAGAGVLEILSPLQMLPGATITVETGAALHIKNTLTSACDEMWQGIKVESGGAVKVFGQGNIEHAVCGIDAVGNSSEVTIFGGMLMNNKIGLRVDADDAIGTSNQVFFGNFELNDQYKGASDERPYFIVLRGNRGTRIRYTTFADERTADCSAPNGACPKRAIGIDAREAGFFCRANTTFSKLYQGIRASNLGIQQGSFAVSNCTFSKNTKGIVSRFCSSFEIQDNLFEMNADEHPTYFNAELSIDKSCIEIFGSAQGFTVSGNTFVRLGALSEDCSYYGTICTVTGHGLDNEIINNDYVSMEVGNAARFNNGNEENGLVYLCNDFLAEPPGVAPGPENCVDILIEPGGTIRKEQHGMNQDNEVTPAGNIFASSISNQSGEGQNDLYEIIYYFKPGAPSQNPGSSTGVLIEPLDEELYCGEAPCSPPCPEDPILIKARFEDFGFRRDSLLEVASGLSGAQKEEAERQSRLFEQERRRAARQILRYYALDTVAVEADSIRQWLENTQTFGSLYLLAREEFFFGIWLFLRPSGSASLSWLS
;
A
#
# COMPACT_ATOMS: atom_id res chain seq x y z
N MET A 1 22.50 -34.44 -55.47
CA MET A 1 23.55 -34.08 -56.47
C MET A 1 24.76 -33.56 -55.70
N PHE A 2 25.96 -33.64 -56.30
CA PHE A 2 27.23 -32.96 -55.96
C PHE A 2 27.30 -32.19 -54.60
N THR A 3 27.92 -32.74 -53.54
CA THR A 3 29.39 -32.69 -53.18
C THR A 3 29.85 -31.31 -52.68
N HIS A 4 30.78 -31.10 -51.73
CA HIS A 4 31.78 -31.87 -50.94
C HIS A 4 32.34 -30.87 -49.85
N THR A 5 33.12 -31.10 -48.77
CA THR A 5 33.69 -32.20 -47.93
C THR A 5 34.50 -31.55 -46.76
N HIS A 6 35.06 -32.18 -45.71
CA HIS A 6 35.14 -33.57 -45.20
C HIS A 6 35.44 -33.53 -43.67
N THR A 7 34.89 -34.47 -42.88
CA THR A 7 35.49 -35.38 -41.85
C THR A 7 36.88 -35.11 -41.19
N HIS A 8 37.29 -35.67 -40.03
CA HIS A 8 36.78 -36.80 -39.20
C HIS A 8 37.27 -36.73 -37.71
N THR A 9 36.35 -36.87 -36.76
CA THR A 9 36.36 -37.70 -35.51
C THR A 9 37.62 -38.04 -34.64
N PHE A 10 37.37 -37.98 -33.32
CA PHE A 10 37.66 -38.99 -32.26
C PHE A 10 38.98 -39.01 -31.43
N HIS A 11 38.82 -38.54 -30.18
CA HIS A 11 39.14 -39.20 -28.88
C HIS A 11 40.59 -39.42 -28.34
N PRO A 12 40.75 -39.52 -26.99
CA PRO A 12 42.03 -39.48 -26.27
C PRO A 12 42.55 -40.85 -25.77
N PRO A 13 43.73 -40.88 -25.11
CA PRO A 13 43.95 -41.85 -24.02
C PRO A 13 44.57 -41.29 -22.72
N LYS A 14 44.53 -42.17 -21.71
CA LYS A 14 44.87 -42.03 -20.27
C LYS A 14 46.40 -42.12 -19.94
N PRO A 15 46.82 -41.97 -18.66
CA PRO A 15 48.23 -41.76 -18.28
C PRO A 15 49.01 -43.00 -17.79
N THR A 16 50.33 -42.85 -17.72
CA THR A 16 51.34 -43.57 -16.90
C THR A 16 52.49 -42.56 -16.61
N GLY A 17 53.11 -42.48 -15.41
CA GLY A 17 54.19 -43.36 -14.92
C GLY A 17 55.57 -42.88 -15.42
N GLU A 18 56.72 -43.00 -14.73
CA GLU A 18 57.06 -43.47 -13.36
C GLU A 18 58.55 -43.10 -13.07
N ARG A 19 58.95 -42.96 -11.79
CA ARG A 19 60.33 -43.07 -11.22
C ARG A 19 61.46 -42.06 -11.55
N GLY A 20 62.14 -41.63 -10.46
CA GLY A 20 63.61 -41.45 -10.39
C GLY A 20 64.14 -40.01 -10.25
N HIS A 21 65.25 -39.74 -9.56
CA HIS A 21 66.01 -40.59 -8.61
C HIS A 21 66.99 -39.74 -7.74
N THR A 22 67.02 -39.99 -6.42
CA THR A 22 68.14 -39.77 -5.45
C THR A 22 69.16 -38.62 -5.60
N GLN A 23 69.19 -37.69 -4.64
CA GLN A 23 70.33 -37.29 -3.74
C GLN A 23 69.97 -35.94 -3.05
N ILE A 24 69.88 -35.82 -1.72
CA ILE A 24 70.96 -35.82 -0.71
C ILE A 24 72.02 -34.75 -0.96
N LEU A 25 71.87 -33.59 -0.32
CA LEU A 25 72.98 -32.93 0.40
C LEU A 25 72.48 -31.90 1.43
N ARG A 26 73.21 -31.84 2.55
CA ARG A 26 72.99 -31.01 3.73
C ARG A 26 73.19 -29.51 3.41
N THR A 27 72.54 -28.64 4.17
CA THR A 27 73.23 -27.73 5.12
C THR A 27 72.22 -27.12 6.10
N THR A 28 72.43 -27.37 7.39
CA THR A 28 71.82 -26.62 8.49
C THR A 28 72.83 -25.56 8.93
N PHE A 29 72.51 -24.27 8.85
CA PHE A 29 73.06 -23.19 9.70
C PHE A 29 72.33 -21.86 9.38
N TYR A 30 72.38 -20.89 10.29
CA TYR A 30 71.72 -19.57 10.23
C TYR A 30 70.18 -19.55 10.17
N ILE A 31 69.56 -19.51 11.36
CA ILE A 31 68.73 -18.40 11.87
C ILE A 31 68.63 -18.62 13.39
N LYS A 32 69.60 -18.08 14.14
CA LYS A 32 69.60 -18.07 15.62
C LYS A 32 70.59 -17.05 16.22
N LEU A 33 70.75 -15.89 15.58
CA LEU A 33 71.68 -14.83 16.02
C LEU A 33 71.23 -13.39 15.70
N ILE A 34 69.92 -13.14 15.60
CA ILE A 34 69.35 -11.78 15.49
C ILE A 34 68.23 -11.67 16.53
N PHE A 35 68.61 -11.58 17.81
CA PHE A 35 67.66 -11.47 18.94
C PHE A 35 68.33 -10.90 20.22
N SER A 36 69.40 -10.09 20.09
CA SER A 36 70.20 -9.66 21.26
C SER A 36 70.89 -8.28 21.12
N MET A 37 70.42 -7.41 20.22
CA MET A 37 70.85 -6.00 20.16
C MET A 37 69.70 -5.09 19.67
N LEU A 38 68.74 -4.81 20.55
CA LEU A 38 68.02 -3.53 20.66
C LEU A 38 67.07 -3.60 21.86
N MET A 39 67.47 -2.98 22.95
CA MET A 39 66.70 -2.75 24.17
C MET A 39 67.25 -1.47 24.81
N ILE A 40 66.38 -0.70 25.47
CA ILE A 40 66.70 0.59 26.13
C ILE A 40 67.01 1.76 25.17
N SER A 41 65.96 2.34 24.61
CA SER A 41 65.70 3.79 24.76
C SER A 41 64.23 4.07 24.44
N GLY A 42 63.42 4.44 25.44
CA GLY A 42 62.02 4.76 25.21
C GLY A 42 61.85 6.13 24.54
N LEU A 43 61.15 6.14 23.41
CA LEU A 43 60.58 7.32 22.76
C LEU A 43 59.13 6.97 22.42
N HIS A 44 58.20 7.91 22.63
CA HIS A 44 56.82 7.73 22.17
C HIS A 44 56.80 7.80 20.64
N THR A 45 56.55 6.67 20.00
CA THR A 45 56.21 6.61 18.58
C THR A 45 54.70 6.42 18.48
N ALA A 46 53.97 7.50 18.17
CA ALA A 46 52.61 7.37 17.68
C ALA A 46 52.66 6.51 16.41
N THR A 47 52.02 5.35 16.44
CA THR A 47 51.93 4.46 15.27
C THR A 47 50.84 4.98 14.36
N GLY A 48 51.20 5.93 13.49
CA GLY A 48 50.30 6.44 12.46
C GLY A 48 49.77 5.29 11.60
N GLN A 49 48.49 4.96 11.76
CA GLN A 49 47.79 4.14 10.79
C GLN A 49 47.64 4.95 9.51
N SER A 50 48.01 4.37 8.38
CA SER A 50 47.68 4.96 7.09
C SER A 50 46.19 4.77 6.87
N TYR A 51 45.38 5.81 7.01
CA TYR A 51 43.97 5.76 6.59
C TYR A 51 43.93 5.54 5.07
N VAL A 52 43.32 4.43 4.63
CA VAL A 52 43.28 4.03 3.21
C VAL A 52 41.89 4.33 2.64
N THR A 53 41.63 5.62 2.44
CA THR A 53 40.37 6.20 1.91
C THR A 53 40.21 6.04 0.39
N TYR A 54 40.50 4.86 -0.18
CA TYR A 54 40.49 4.67 -1.63
C TYR A 54 39.10 4.82 -2.26
N GLY A 55 38.82 5.99 -2.83
CA GLY A 55 37.69 6.23 -3.74
C GLY A 55 36.37 6.64 -3.10
N LEU A 56 36.38 6.98 -1.81
CA LEU A 56 35.19 7.37 -1.04
C LEU A 56 35.37 8.80 -0.51
N TYR A 57 35.25 9.74 -1.44
CA TYR A 57 35.33 11.19 -1.25
C TYR A 57 34.19 11.86 -2.03
N GLY A 58 33.64 12.97 -1.53
CA GLY A 58 32.63 13.76 -2.23
C GLY A 58 31.19 13.50 -1.82
N GLU A 59 30.26 13.77 -2.74
CA GLU A 59 28.84 13.45 -2.59
C GLU A 59 28.57 11.95 -2.84
N TYR A 60 27.56 11.41 -2.15
CA TYR A 60 27.12 10.03 -2.20
C TYR A 60 25.69 9.97 -2.78
N GLU A 61 25.42 8.96 -3.62
CA GLU A 61 24.10 8.74 -4.22
C GLU A 61 23.07 8.30 -3.15
N GLU A 62 21.81 8.72 -3.29
CA GLU A 62 20.70 8.25 -2.45
C GLU A 62 20.63 6.71 -2.44
N ASP A 63 20.63 6.10 -1.26
CA ASP A 63 20.40 4.67 -1.10
C ASP A 63 19.11 4.39 -0.31
N PRO A 64 18.02 3.92 -0.96
CA PRO A 64 16.76 3.57 -0.31
C PRO A 64 16.78 2.18 0.36
N LYS A 65 17.86 1.39 0.25
CA LYS A 65 17.97 0.14 1.00
C LYS A 65 18.09 0.41 2.50
N SER A 66 17.67 -0.58 3.28
CA SER A 66 17.91 -0.64 4.72
C SER A 66 18.90 -1.76 5.03
N TYR A 67 19.83 -1.50 5.92
CA TYR A 67 20.93 -2.41 6.28
C TYR A 67 20.72 -2.92 7.70
N PHE A 68 20.95 -4.22 7.92
CA PHE A 68 20.60 -4.90 9.17
C PHE A 68 21.80 -5.66 9.70
N LEU A 69 22.39 -5.15 10.79
CA LEU A 69 23.69 -5.56 11.31
C LEU A 69 23.53 -6.30 12.65
N ARG A 70 24.10 -7.48 12.77
CA ARG A 70 24.15 -8.20 14.06
C ARG A 70 25.16 -7.55 15.00
N VAL A 71 24.84 -7.47 16.29
CA VAL A 71 25.67 -6.89 17.35
C VAL A 71 25.80 -7.86 18.52
N GLN A 72 27.03 -7.99 19.03
CA GLN A 72 27.37 -8.79 20.20
C GLN A 72 28.12 -7.92 21.21
N PHE A 73 27.53 -7.67 22.38
CA PHE A 73 28.18 -6.94 23.47
C PHE A 73 29.10 -7.87 24.26
N ASN A 74 30.28 -7.40 24.65
CA ASN A 74 31.33 -8.21 25.27
C ASN A 74 31.94 -7.44 26.45
N PHE A 75 31.45 -7.67 27.67
CA PHE A 75 31.93 -7.04 28.90
C PHE A 75 33.23 -7.71 29.39
N ILE A 76 34.25 -6.91 29.72
CA ILE A 76 35.61 -7.38 30.03
C ILE A 76 36.08 -6.84 31.38
N ASP A 77 36.60 -7.71 32.23
CA ASP A 77 37.42 -7.36 33.38
C ASP A 77 38.68 -8.23 33.43
N GLU A 78 39.83 -7.62 33.12
CA GLU A 78 41.13 -8.28 33.10
C GLU A 78 41.78 -8.48 34.48
N GLN A 79 41.23 -7.90 35.55
CA GLN A 79 41.79 -7.96 36.91
C GLN A 79 40.91 -8.80 37.86
N ALA A 80 39.61 -8.92 37.59
CA ALA A 80 38.69 -9.69 38.41
C ALA A 80 38.92 -11.21 38.30
N THR A 81 39.17 -11.85 39.44
CA THR A 81 39.35 -13.30 39.58
C THR A 81 38.05 -14.07 39.85
N SER A 82 36.92 -13.38 39.89
CA SER A 82 35.57 -13.96 39.94
C SER A 82 34.54 -12.90 39.55
N GLU A 83 33.37 -13.34 39.10
CA GLU A 83 32.26 -12.47 38.66
C GLU A 83 31.86 -11.42 39.72
N ALA A 84 31.82 -11.79 41.00
CA ALA A 84 31.50 -10.88 42.11
C ALA A 84 32.58 -9.82 42.42
N ASN A 85 33.77 -9.94 41.82
CA ASN A 85 34.88 -8.99 41.92
C ASN A 85 35.02 -8.10 40.67
N THR A 86 34.15 -8.27 39.66
CA THR A 86 34.18 -7.48 38.41
C THR A 86 33.64 -6.08 38.62
N TRP A 87 34.07 -5.12 37.80
CA TRP A 87 33.56 -3.74 37.89
C TRP A 87 32.03 -3.64 37.75
N TRP A 88 31.37 -4.49 36.95
CA TRP A 88 29.90 -4.53 36.89
C TRP A 88 29.30 -5.19 38.15
N GLY A 89 29.94 -6.22 38.70
CA GLY A 89 29.53 -6.87 39.94
C GLY A 89 29.68 -6.00 41.19
N THR A 90 30.65 -5.09 41.22
CA THR A 90 30.86 -4.16 42.35
C THR A 90 29.92 -2.96 42.30
N GLU A 91 29.66 -2.40 41.11
CA GLU A 91 28.71 -1.28 40.95
C GLU A 91 27.24 -1.73 40.86
N GLY A 92 26.99 -3.04 40.65
CA GLY A 92 25.66 -3.64 40.66
C GLY A 92 24.89 -3.52 39.33
N TYR A 93 25.58 -3.45 38.19
CA TYR A 93 24.96 -3.38 36.88
C TYR A 93 24.44 -4.76 36.42
N ASP A 94 23.20 -4.80 35.92
CA ASP A 94 22.66 -5.93 35.18
C ASP A 94 23.13 -5.85 33.71
N LEU A 95 24.00 -6.77 33.31
CA LEU A 95 24.59 -6.79 31.96
C LEU A 95 23.56 -7.01 30.84
N ALA A 96 22.43 -7.66 31.11
CA ALA A 96 21.36 -7.83 30.12
C ALA A 96 20.67 -6.48 29.84
N VAL A 97 20.37 -5.74 30.90
CA VAL A 97 19.81 -4.38 30.80
C VAL A 97 20.81 -3.45 30.12
N LYS A 98 22.10 -3.53 30.48
CA LYS A 98 23.14 -2.65 29.92
C LYS A 98 23.52 -2.96 28.47
N ALA A 99 23.40 -4.20 28.03
CA ALA A 99 23.45 -4.54 26.61
C ALA A 99 22.23 -4.00 25.85
N GLN A 100 21.03 -4.08 26.45
CA GLN A 100 19.81 -3.55 25.81
C GLN A 100 19.88 -2.04 25.64
N GLU A 101 20.27 -1.29 26.69
CA GLU A 101 20.52 0.15 26.60
C GLU A 101 21.53 0.50 25.48
N GLY A 102 22.53 -0.35 25.24
CA GLY A 102 23.47 -0.19 24.14
C GLY A 102 22.88 -0.45 22.75
N LEU A 103 22.02 -1.46 22.62
CA LEU A 103 21.32 -1.76 21.36
C LEU A 103 20.29 -0.66 21.04
N ASP A 104 19.59 -0.16 22.05
CA ASP A 104 18.62 0.92 21.94
C ASP A 104 19.30 2.24 21.56
N ASN A 105 20.44 2.58 22.17
CA ASN A 105 21.25 3.77 21.83
C ASN A 105 21.75 3.74 20.38
N LEU A 106 22.26 2.60 19.92
CA LEU A 106 22.66 2.43 18.52
C LEU A 106 21.46 2.56 17.57
N ASN A 107 20.34 1.89 17.86
CA ASN A 107 19.15 2.00 17.01
C ASN A 107 18.57 3.43 17.01
N GLN A 108 18.63 4.16 18.12
CA GLN A 108 18.24 5.57 18.18
C GLN A 108 19.11 6.47 17.27
N ALA A 109 20.41 6.22 17.20
CA ALA A 109 21.34 7.04 16.41
C ALA A 109 21.37 6.67 14.91
N PHE A 110 21.12 5.41 14.54
CA PHE A 110 21.33 4.91 13.17
C PHE A 110 20.04 4.54 12.41
N ASN A 111 18.93 4.17 13.08
CA ASN A 111 17.65 3.86 12.40
C ASN A 111 17.14 5.00 11.50
N PRO A 112 17.25 6.30 11.85
CA PRO A 112 16.83 7.41 10.98
C PRO A 112 17.52 7.43 9.60
N HIS A 113 18.65 6.73 9.48
CA HIS A 113 19.48 6.64 8.28
C HIS A 113 19.26 5.32 7.50
N GLY A 114 18.42 4.41 8.03
CA GLY A 114 18.18 3.08 7.46
C GLY A 114 19.30 2.08 7.74
N ILE A 115 20.03 2.24 8.85
CA ILE A 115 20.99 1.26 9.37
C ILE A 115 20.49 0.82 10.74
N PHE A 116 20.17 -0.47 10.86
CA PHE A 116 19.51 -1.06 12.03
C PHE A 116 20.39 -2.13 12.65
N PHE A 117 20.43 -2.17 13.98
CA PHE A 117 21.21 -3.13 14.76
C PHE A 117 20.31 -4.16 15.45
N LEU A 118 20.72 -5.43 15.38
CA LEU A 118 19.97 -6.59 15.87
C LEU A 118 20.87 -7.44 16.78
N ALA A 119 20.28 -8.13 17.75
CA ALA A 119 21.03 -9.04 18.62
C ALA A 119 21.61 -10.23 17.82
N ASP A 120 22.78 -10.74 18.24
CA ASP A 120 23.49 -11.86 17.60
C ASP A 120 22.88 -13.26 17.92
N GLY A 121 21.55 -13.32 18.02
CA GLY A 121 20.76 -14.49 18.39
C GLY A 121 19.95 -15.09 17.22
N PRO A 122 19.67 -16.41 17.21
CA PRO A 122 18.81 -17.04 16.21
C PRO A 122 17.32 -16.93 16.59
N THR A 123 16.74 -15.74 16.47
CA THR A 123 15.38 -15.42 16.92
C THR A 123 14.50 -14.69 15.88
N PRO A 124 13.16 -14.79 15.98
CA PRO A 124 12.23 -14.38 14.93
C PRO A 124 11.59 -12.99 15.14
N ASP A 125 12.19 -12.12 15.97
CA ASP A 125 11.70 -10.77 16.26
C ASP A 125 12.84 -9.74 16.38
N CYS A 126 12.52 -8.45 16.22
CA CYS A 126 13.43 -7.36 16.62
C CYS A 126 13.49 -7.18 18.14
N ALA A 127 12.54 -7.75 18.88
CA ALA A 127 12.37 -7.58 20.32
C ALA A 127 13.27 -8.53 21.14
N THR A 128 14.22 -9.21 20.51
CA THR A 128 15.18 -10.08 21.16
C THR A 128 16.08 -9.26 22.10
N PRO A 129 16.19 -9.60 23.40
CA PRO A 129 17.11 -8.95 24.31
C PRO A 129 18.55 -8.99 23.77
N ALA A 130 19.24 -7.85 23.81
CA ALA A 130 20.60 -7.70 23.31
C ALA A 130 21.54 -8.80 23.84
N THR A 131 22.18 -9.53 22.93
CA THR A 131 23.12 -10.58 23.29
C THR A 131 24.38 -10.01 23.91
N TYR A 132 24.75 -10.51 25.08
CA TYR A 132 25.98 -10.12 25.78
C TYR A 132 26.81 -11.33 26.21
N ARG A 133 28.10 -11.10 26.41
CA ARG A 133 29.05 -12.03 27.02
C ARG A 133 29.87 -11.30 28.08
N SER A 134 30.40 -12.04 29.03
CA SER A 134 31.23 -11.53 30.13
C SER A 134 32.53 -12.32 30.23
N TYR A 135 33.65 -11.61 30.26
CA TYR A 135 35.01 -12.17 30.29
C TYR A 135 35.73 -11.66 31.53
N PHE A 136 36.05 -12.58 32.45
CA PHE A 136 36.81 -12.34 33.67
C PHE A 136 37.74 -13.52 33.95
N ASP A 137 38.60 -13.42 34.97
CA ASP A 137 39.66 -14.39 35.30
C ASP A 137 40.68 -14.61 34.16
N LEU A 138 40.86 -13.58 33.32
CA LEU A 138 41.65 -13.64 32.10
C LEU A 138 43.14 -13.91 32.35
N GLN A 139 43.67 -13.56 33.53
CA GLN A 139 45.05 -13.86 33.92
C GLN A 139 45.31 -15.37 34.06
N ASN A 140 44.33 -16.15 34.52
CA ASN A 140 44.43 -17.62 34.58
C ASN A 140 44.17 -18.27 33.21
N GLN A 141 43.36 -17.63 32.37
CA GLN A 141 43.05 -18.10 31.01
C GLN A 141 44.14 -17.77 29.99
N ASN A 142 45.10 -16.90 30.32
CA ASN A 142 46.17 -16.42 29.44
C ASN A 142 47.59 -16.93 29.83
N PRO A 143 47.87 -18.25 29.83
CA PRO A 143 49.19 -18.77 30.16
C PRO A 143 50.26 -18.48 29.08
N GLN A 144 49.89 -17.81 27.97
CA GLN A 144 50.80 -17.44 26.88
C GLN A 144 51.20 -15.95 26.87
N GLY A 145 50.48 -15.08 27.59
CA GLY A 145 50.78 -13.65 27.65
C GLY A 145 50.37 -12.87 26.40
N LEU A 146 49.25 -13.25 25.76
CA LEU A 146 48.60 -12.48 24.69
C LEU A 146 48.02 -11.16 25.23
N SER A 147 47.68 -10.21 24.38
CA SER A 147 46.78 -9.12 24.79
C SER A 147 45.36 -9.64 25.07
N VAL A 148 44.56 -8.83 25.77
CA VAL A 148 43.18 -9.18 26.17
C VAL A 148 42.29 -9.47 24.95
N LEU A 149 42.37 -8.64 23.90
CA LEU A 149 41.58 -8.82 22.68
C LEU A 149 42.08 -10.02 21.84
N GLU A 150 43.39 -10.25 21.74
CA GLU A 150 43.94 -11.45 21.08
C GLU A 150 43.50 -12.74 21.77
N LEU A 151 43.43 -12.75 23.10
CA LEU A 151 42.93 -13.90 23.87
C LEU A 151 41.43 -14.12 23.64
N ILE A 152 40.62 -13.06 23.72
CA ILE A 152 39.17 -13.17 23.56
C ILE A 152 38.81 -13.60 22.14
N ARG A 153 39.26 -12.86 21.12
CA ARG A 153 38.95 -13.15 19.70
C ARG A 153 39.69 -14.39 19.17
N GLY A 154 40.89 -14.68 19.67
CA GLY A 154 41.72 -15.79 19.18
C GLY A 154 41.62 -17.09 19.97
N SER A 155 40.87 -17.15 21.08
CA SER A 155 40.78 -18.36 21.92
C SER A 155 39.52 -18.53 22.79
N LEU A 156 38.75 -17.47 23.11
CA LEU A 156 37.55 -17.59 23.96
C LEU A 156 36.23 -17.47 23.19
N GLN A 157 36.22 -16.73 22.07
CA GLN A 157 35.17 -16.76 21.07
C GLN A 157 35.48 -17.79 19.97
N THR A 158 34.46 -18.29 19.29
CA THR A 158 34.64 -19.05 18.04
C THR A 158 34.83 -18.13 16.85
N GLU A 159 35.39 -18.66 15.76
CA GLU A 159 35.56 -17.95 14.48
C GLU A 159 34.22 -17.37 13.97
N ASP A 160 33.14 -18.16 14.04
CA ASP A 160 31.77 -17.74 13.72
C ASP A 160 31.28 -16.58 14.61
N GLU A 161 31.52 -16.63 15.93
CA GLU A 161 31.16 -15.54 16.87
C GLU A 161 31.99 -14.26 16.68
N VAL A 162 33.20 -14.38 16.13
CA VAL A 162 34.08 -13.25 15.81
C VAL A 162 33.73 -12.63 14.46
N GLU A 163 33.20 -13.40 13.51
CA GLU A 163 32.87 -12.95 12.16
C GLU A 163 31.41 -12.51 11.97
N ARG A 164 30.44 -13.20 12.57
CA ARG A 164 29.01 -13.07 12.25
C ARG A 164 28.31 -11.84 12.84
N ALA A 165 28.98 -11.04 13.65
CA ALA A 165 28.43 -9.85 14.29
C ALA A 165 29.49 -8.77 14.57
N LEU A 166 29.02 -7.51 14.62
CA LEU A 166 29.75 -6.37 15.15
C LEU A 166 29.96 -6.56 16.65
N ASN A 167 31.20 -6.87 17.05
CA ASN A 167 31.57 -7.16 18.43
C ASN A 167 31.97 -5.87 19.17
N ILE A 168 31.21 -5.50 20.20
CA ILE A 168 31.44 -4.29 21.01
C ILE A 168 32.08 -4.71 22.33
N TYR A 169 33.38 -4.43 22.49
CA TYR A 169 34.17 -4.82 23.68
C TYR A 169 34.20 -3.70 24.73
N ILE A 170 33.72 -3.97 25.94
CA ILE A 170 33.49 -2.98 27.00
C ILE A 170 34.42 -3.26 28.18
N ASN A 171 35.48 -2.47 28.37
CA ASN A 171 36.58 -2.79 29.30
C ASN A 171 36.58 -1.95 30.59
N SER A 172 37.20 -2.45 31.67
CA SER A 172 37.23 -1.85 33.02
C SER A 172 37.80 -0.42 33.15
N GLY A 173 38.42 0.11 32.08
CA GLY A 173 38.71 1.54 31.94
C GLY A 173 39.99 2.05 32.62
N GLN A 174 40.93 1.16 32.95
CA GLN A 174 42.28 1.53 33.38
C GLN A 174 43.20 1.78 32.16
N GLY A 175 43.74 2.99 32.03
CA GLY A 175 44.96 3.26 31.23
C GLY A 175 44.83 3.49 29.71
N GLU A 176 43.69 3.16 29.09
CA GLU A 176 43.45 3.22 27.64
C GLU A 176 42.52 4.39 27.23
N PRO A 177 42.43 4.77 25.93
CA PRO A 177 41.48 5.78 25.43
C PRO A 177 40.00 5.44 25.67
N LEU A 178 39.11 6.42 25.42
CA LEU A 178 37.66 6.31 25.64
C LEU A 178 37.01 5.25 24.73
N GLY A 179 37.45 5.18 23.48
CA GLY A 179 37.09 4.15 22.52
C GLY A 179 38.21 3.91 21.51
N PHE A 180 38.07 2.86 20.70
CA PHE A 180 38.94 2.57 19.56
C PHE A 180 38.33 1.56 18.56
N ALA A 181 38.29 1.94 17.28
CA ALA A 181 38.02 1.09 16.12
C ALA A 181 39.33 0.75 15.38
N PRO A 182 39.93 -0.44 15.57
CA PRO A 182 41.31 -0.74 15.13
C PRO A 182 41.49 -0.95 13.62
N GLN A 183 40.40 -1.16 12.89
CA GLN A 183 40.37 -1.43 11.46
C GLN A 183 39.18 -0.68 10.87
N LEU A 184 39.42 0.20 9.90
CA LEU A 184 38.39 0.99 9.23
C LEU A 184 38.24 0.47 7.78
N PRO A 185 37.17 -0.25 7.44
CA PRO A 185 36.07 -0.67 8.32
C PRO A 185 36.42 -1.96 9.08
N GLY A 186 35.57 -2.37 10.01
CA GLY A 186 35.81 -3.58 10.79
C GLY A 186 34.59 -4.05 11.58
N ASN A 187 34.55 -5.34 11.91
CA ASN A 187 33.46 -5.93 12.69
C ASN A 187 33.67 -5.86 14.21
N HIS A 188 34.49 -4.94 14.72
CA HIS A 188 34.61 -4.72 16.15
C HIS A 188 35.07 -3.32 16.54
N VAL A 189 34.66 -2.93 17.74
CA VAL A 189 35.05 -1.70 18.43
C VAL A 189 35.39 -2.02 19.87
N THR A 190 36.25 -1.22 20.49
CA THR A 190 36.50 -1.25 21.94
C THR A 190 36.04 0.05 22.55
N VAL A 191 35.34 -0.01 23.67
CA VAL A 191 34.88 1.15 24.44
C VAL A 191 35.24 0.98 25.92
N LYS A 192 35.46 2.10 26.59
CA LYS A 192 35.60 2.16 28.04
C LYS A 192 34.28 1.81 28.72
N GLY A 193 34.31 1.07 29.82
CA GLY A 193 33.10 0.71 30.56
C GLY A 193 32.41 1.93 31.15
N LEU A 194 33.14 2.71 31.95
CA LEU A 194 32.62 3.87 32.67
C LEU A 194 33.32 5.18 32.25
N GLU A 195 32.51 6.18 31.94
CA GLU A 195 32.93 7.58 31.78
C GLU A 195 32.01 8.49 32.61
N ALA A 196 32.57 9.47 33.32
CA ALA A 196 31.87 10.46 34.15
C ALA A 196 30.90 9.93 35.25
N GLY A 197 30.69 8.62 35.34
CA GLY A 197 29.70 7.96 36.19
C GLY A 197 28.59 7.23 35.42
N GLU A 198 28.56 7.34 34.09
CA GLU A 198 27.64 6.66 33.19
C GLU A 198 28.37 5.56 32.41
N LEU A 199 27.61 4.61 31.87
CA LEU A 199 28.15 3.46 31.15
C LEU A 199 28.20 3.75 29.65
N ALA A 200 29.32 3.48 28.98
CA ALA A 200 29.49 3.92 27.58
C ALA A 200 28.50 3.27 26.59
N THR A 201 27.84 2.16 26.96
CA THR A 201 26.75 1.57 26.16
C THR A 201 25.62 2.59 25.92
N SER A 202 25.27 3.40 26.92
CA SER A 202 24.31 4.50 26.81
C SER A 202 24.94 5.85 26.48
N GLY A 203 26.26 5.91 26.28
CA GLY A 203 27.02 7.13 25.95
C GLY A 203 27.24 7.30 24.45
N THR A 204 27.71 8.48 24.02
CA THR A 204 27.90 8.76 22.59
C THR A 204 29.19 8.15 22.03
N ILE A 205 30.13 7.76 22.88
CA ILE A 205 31.32 6.95 22.53
C ILE A 205 30.93 5.69 21.73
N THR A 206 29.92 4.92 22.17
CA THR A 206 29.54 3.68 21.45
C THR A 206 28.97 3.98 20.06
N VAL A 207 28.28 5.10 19.88
CA VAL A 207 27.79 5.57 18.58
C VAL A 207 28.96 6.04 17.69
N HIS A 208 29.91 6.78 18.26
CA HIS A 208 31.12 7.28 17.60
C HIS A 208 31.99 6.14 17.03
N GLU A 209 32.36 5.16 17.86
CA GLU A 209 33.19 4.03 17.43
C GLU A 209 32.49 3.15 16.40
N VAL A 210 31.16 2.99 16.49
CA VAL A 210 30.39 2.26 15.47
C VAL A 210 30.30 3.05 14.16
N GLY A 211 30.27 4.38 14.20
CA GLY A 211 30.44 5.24 13.02
C GLY A 211 31.78 4.97 12.32
N HIS A 212 32.87 4.84 13.08
CA HIS A 212 34.17 4.41 12.55
C HIS A 212 34.15 3.00 11.95
N ALA A 213 33.55 2.02 12.64
CA ALA A 213 33.41 0.65 12.12
C ALA A 213 32.70 0.60 10.74
N LEU A 214 31.80 1.56 10.49
CA LEU A 214 31.06 1.76 9.24
C LEU A 214 31.71 2.75 8.25
N GLY A 215 32.96 3.16 8.48
CA GLY A 215 33.77 3.91 7.51
C GLY A 215 33.72 5.45 7.62
N LEU A 216 33.15 5.99 8.71
CA LEU A 216 33.31 7.41 9.05
C LEU A 216 34.69 7.69 9.63
N LEU A 217 35.09 8.96 9.58
CA LEU A 217 36.30 9.51 10.18
C LEU A 217 35.92 10.67 11.10
N HIS A 218 36.86 11.15 11.92
CA HIS A 218 36.64 12.36 12.70
C HIS A 218 36.37 13.56 11.78
N THR A 219 35.53 14.51 12.20
CA THR A 219 35.27 15.75 11.43
C THR A 219 36.55 16.58 11.20
N PHE A 220 37.56 16.37 12.04
CA PHE A 220 38.89 17.00 12.00
C PHE A 220 40.00 16.07 11.44
N ALA A 221 39.64 15.01 10.71
CA ALA A 221 40.63 14.16 10.05
C ALA A 221 41.44 14.96 9.00
N GLY A 222 42.77 14.77 8.99
CA GLY A 222 43.69 15.47 8.10
C GLY A 222 44.98 15.96 8.79
N ASP A 223 44.94 16.24 10.10
CA ASP A 223 46.10 16.82 10.81
C ASP A 223 47.35 15.91 10.88
N VAL A 224 47.19 14.59 10.70
CA VAL A 224 48.28 13.60 10.82
C VAL A 224 49.44 13.82 9.83
N LEU A 225 49.26 14.65 8.79
CA LEU A 225 50.35 15.15 7.92
C LEU A 225 50.53 16.68 7.94
N GLY A 226 49.67 17.43 8.64
CA GLY A 226 49.80 18.87 8.89
C GLY A 226 49.36 19.83 7.77
N GLU A 227 48.64 19.34 6.75
CA GLU A 227 48.44 20.10 5.49
C GLU A 227 47.16 20.96 5.42
N CYS A 228 46.25 20.90 6.41
CA CYS A 228 45.03 21.73 6.45
C CYS A 228 45.21 23.09 7.17
N ASN A 229 46.46 23.58 7.33
CA ASN A 229 46.77 24.88 7.94
C ASN A 229 46.99 25.99 6.89
N GLU A 230 46.32 27.13 7.04
CA GLU A 230 46.23 28.26 6.08
C GLU A 230 47.56 29.04 5.81
N GLY A 231 48.72 28.52 6.25
CA GLY A 231 49.98 29.28 6.27
C GLY A 231 51.26 28.56 5.83
N ASP A 232 51.34 27.23 5.91
CA ASP A 232 52.59 26.46 5.71
C ASP A 232 52.39 25.24 4.78
N ILE A 233 51.88 25.48 3.57
CA ILE A 233 51.63 24.44 2.54
C ILE A 233 52.92 24.15 1.73
N PRO A 234 53.49 22.92 1.76
CA PRO A 234 54.61 22.52 0.92
C PRO A 234 54.14 21.74 -0.32
N GLU A 235 54.52 22.18 -1.53
CA GLU A 235 54.31 21.38 -2.75
C GLU A 235 55.05 20.01 -2.68
N PRO A 236 54.57 18.90 -3.31
CA PRO A 236 53.48 18.83 -4.30
C PRO A 236 52.55 17.57 -4.21
N VAL A 237 51.32 17.69 -3.69
CA VAL A 237 50.23 16.72 -3.98
C VAL A 237 48.84 17.38 -3.95
N GLY A 238 48.01 17.09 -4.96
CA GLY A 238 46.54 17.23 -4.95
C GLY A 238 45.89 18.45 -4.28
N PHE A 239 45.84 19.59 -4.98
CA PHE A 239 45.12 20.80 -4.56
C PHE A 239 43.67 20.55 -4.06
N CYS A 240 43.32 21.13 -2.91
CA CYS A 240 42.05 21.86 -2.79
C CYS A 240 42.23 23.18 -3.59
N SER A 241 41.33 23.53 -4.50
CA SER A 241 41.47 24.74 -5.35
C SER A 241 40.46 25.86 -5.03
N SER A 242 39.46 25.54 -4.21
CA SER A 242 38.33 26.38 -3.81
C SER A 242 37.74 25.87 -2.48
N GLU A 243 36.83 26.62 -1.86
CA GLU A 243 36.05 26.14 -0.71
C GLU A 243 35.18 24.92 -1.07
N GLU A 244 34.74 24.82 -2.33
CA GLU A 244 33.94 23.70 -2.86
C GLU A 244 34.75 22.39 -2.97
N ASP A 245 36.09 22.45 -2.99
CA ASP A 245 36.96 21.26 -3.05
C ASP A 245 37.27 20.67 -1.66
N LEU A 246 36.98 21.37 -0.55
CA LEU A 246 37.53 21.04 0.77
C LEU A 246 37.17 19.63 1.26
N CYS A 247 35.94 19.16 1.03
CA CYS A 247 35.49 17.82 1.39
C CYS A 247 36.13 16.68 0.57
N TYR A 248 37.00 16.99 -0.40
CA TYR A 248 37.80 16.01 -1.15
C TYR A 248 39.26 15.92 -0.66
N CYS A 249 39.68 16.79 0.26
CA CYS A 249 41.08 16.91 0.69
C CYS A 249 41.29 17.05 2.23
N CYS A 250 40.37 17.66 2.97
CA CYS A 250 40.43 17.87 4.43
C CYS A 250 39.11 17.45 5.11
N GLY A 251 39.16 17.19 6.43
CA GLY A 251 38.00 16.78 7.24
C GLY A 251 37.69 15.28 7.16
N ASP A 252 36.48 14.88 7.51
CA ASP A 252 36.02 13.48 7.40
C ASP A 252 35.88 12.97 5.95
N TYR A 253 36.03 13.85 4.97
CA TYR A 253 35.73 13.68 3.54
C TYR A 253 34.24 13.47 3.23
N VAL A 254 33.38 14.28 3.85
CA VAL A 254 31.93 14.31 3.62
C VAL A 254 31.47 15.76 3.40
N CYS A 255 30.73 16.04 2.33
CA CYS A 255 30.51 17.42 1.86
C CYS A 255 29.38 18.21 2.55
N ASP A 256 28.64 17.62 3.49
CA ASP A 256 27.71 18.33 4.39
C ASP A 256 28.20 18.39 5.85
N THR A 257 29.37 17.80 6.14
CA THR A 257 30.18 18.10 7.33
C THR A 257 31.05 19.32 7.01
N ASP A 258 30.88 20.43 7.74
CA ASP A 258 31.84 21.53 7.62
C ASP A 258 33.20 21.08 8.18
N TYR A 259 34.31 21.50 7.56
CA TYR A 259 35.64 21.14 8.05
C TYR A 259 35.94 21.81 9.41
N ASP A 260 36.59 21.07 10.30
CA ASP A 260 37.14 21.61 11.55
C ASP A 260 38.63 21.25 11.67
N LEU A 261 39.39 22.11 12.35
CA LEU A 261 40.81 21.93 12.68
C LEU A 261 41.02 21.70 14.18
N ASN A 262 39.95 21.73 14.97
CA ASN A 262 39.99 21.59 16.43
C ASN A 262 39.47 20.21 16.83
N GLU A 263 40.29 19.46 17.57
CA GLU A 263 39.88 18.16 18.15
C GLU A 263 38.91 18.35 19.31
N ASP A 264 39.27 19.18 20.31
CA ASP A 264 38.53 19.35 21.56
C ASP A 264 37.89 20.75 21.71
N PHE A 265 36.61 20.79 22.08
CA PHE A 265 35.92 21.99 22.58
C PHE A 265 35.00 21.66 23.76
N GLU A 266 35.02 22.50 24.79
CA GLU A 266 34.14 22.41 25.98
C GLU A 266 32.98 23.41 25.86
N LEU A 267 31.75 22.90 25.80
CA LEU A 267 30.50 23.68 25.74
C LEU A 267 29.88 23.85 27.15
N ASP A 268 28.94 24.79 27.32
CA ASP A 268 28.17 24.83 28.57
C ASP A 268 27.36 23.53 28.69
N PRO A 269 27.55 22.74 29.76
CA PRO A 269 26.94 21.43 29.86
C PRO A 269 25.42 21.50 30.05
N THR A 270 24.84 22.64 30.41
CA THR A 270 23.41 22.75 30.75
C THR A 270 22.50 22.90 29.53
N ASP A 271 22.98 23.52 28.45
CA ASP A 271 22.21 23.78 27.22
C ASP A 271 23.02 23.58 25.92
N CYS A 272 24.27 23.15 26.00
CA CYS A 272 25.21 23.02 24.87
C CYS A 272 25.45 24.35 24.13
N SER A 273 25.40 25.48 24.83
CA SER A 273 25.81 26.80 24.34
C SER A 273 27.33 27.04 24.44
N GLY A 274 27.79 28.18 23.93
CA GLY A 274 29.19 28.39 23.58
C GLY A 274 29.55 27.72 22.25
N GLY A 275 30.80 27.88 21.82
CA GLY A 275 31.29 27.32 20.57
C GLY A 275 30.57 27.87 19.33
N GLU A 276 30.05 29.12 19.36
CA GLU A 276 29.30 29.70 18.23
C GLU A 276 30.16 29.97 16.98
N SER A 277 31.48 29.81 17.09
CA SER A 277 32.42 29.75 15.97
C SER A 277 32.48 28.38 15.27
N ILE A 278 31.91 27.34 15.87
CA ILE A 278 31.92 25.97 15.36
C ILE A 278 30.61 25.74 14.56
N PRO A 279 30.69 25.26 13.31
CA PRO A 279 29.50 24.96 12.51
C PRO A 279 28.56 23.94 13.17
N ALA A 280 27.27 24.04 12.88
CA ALA A 280 26.26 23.20 13.54
C ALA A 280 26.33 21.72 13.11
N SER A 281 26.86 21.45 11.92
CA SER A 281 27.19 20.12 11.37
C SER A 281 28.24 19.38 12.21
N VAL A 282 29.24 20.11 12.70
CA VAL A 282 30.34 19.63 13.56
C VAL A 282 29.93 19.62 15.04
N ARG A 283 29.34 20.72 15.53
CA ARG A 283 29.06 20.93 16.97
C ARG A 283 28.09 19.90 17.58
N ARG A 284 27.33 19.20 16.73
CA ARG A 284 26.42 18.11 17.11
C ARG A 284 26.84 16.75 16.58
N ASN A 285 27.94 16.67 15.84
CA ASN A 285 28.35 15.46 15.16
C ASN A 285 28.76 14.39 16.18
N TYR A 286 28.33 13.15 15.97
CA TYR A 286 28.88 12.04 16.74
C TYR A 286 30.39 11.90 16.50
N MET A 287 30.91 12.20 15.30
CA MET A 287 32.32 12.02 14.92
C MET A 287 33.26 13.18 15.32
N ASN A 288 32.88 14.02 16.27
CA ASN A 288 33.73 15.05 16.87
C ASN A 288 33.97 14.74 18.37
N TYR A 289 34.97 15.31 19.05
CA TYR A 289 35.23 15.08 20.49
C TYR A 289 34.62 16.14 21.44
N ILE A 290 33.78 17.04 20.92
CA ILE A 290 33.08 18.07 21.72
C ILE A 290 32.46 17.51 23.01
N SER A 291 32.76 18.20 24.11
CA SER A 291 32.37 17.86 25.46
C SER A 291 31.32 18.84 26.00
N PRO A 292 30.32 18.39 26.77
CA PRO A 292 30.07 17.00 27.17
C PRO A 292 29.36 16.17 26.09
N ASP A 293 29.53 14.84 26.17
CA ASP A 293 28.93 13.82 25.30
C ASP A 293 27.51 14.12 24.79
N ARG A 294 26.60 14.51 25.69
CA ARG A 294 25.19 14.80 25.38
C ARG A 294 24.95 15.92 24.37
N CYS A 295 25.97 16.68 24.00
CA CYS A 295 25.88 17.69 22.94
C CYS A 295 26.05 17.09 21.53
N ARG A 296 26.66 15.91 21.42
CA ARG A 296 26.78 15.10 20.19
C ARG A 296 25.49 14.29 20.03
N ASN A 297 24.73 14.52 18.95
CA ASN A 297 23.39 13.93 18.77
C ASN A 297 22.92 13.73 17.32
N ALA A 298 23.80 13.86 16.33
CA ALA A 298 23.46 13.62 14.93
C ALA A 298 24.63 13.09 14.10
N PHE A 299 24.31 12.32 13.05
CA PHE A 299 25.12 12.26 11.84
C PHE A 299 24.56 13.22 10.79
N THR A 300 25.35 13.58 9.79
CA THR A 300 24.86 14.30 8.61
C THR A 300 24.23 13.33 7.59
N GLU A 301 23.61 13.87 6.52
CA GLU A 301 22.95 13.05 5.50
C GLU A 301 23.98 12.36 4.61
N GLN A 302 25.05 13.04 4.22
CA GLN A 302 26.13 12.44 3.45
C GLN A 302 27.01 11.50 4.30
N GLN A 303 27.13 11.70 5.63
CA GLN A 303 27.74 10.71 6.53
C GLN A 303 26.92 9.41 6.54
N ALA A 304 25.59 9.51 6.60
CA ALA A 304 24.70 8.36 6.49
C ALA A 304 24.85 7.63 5.15
N LEU A 305 24.81 8.34 4.02
CA LEU A 305 24.97 7.75 2.69
C LEU A 305 26.36 7.12 2.49
N ARG A 306 27.42 7.70 3.08
CA ARG A 306 28.76 7.11 3.11
C ARG A 306 28.79 5.76 3.83
N MET A 307 28.16 5.63 5.00
CA MET A 307 28.08 4.35 5.73
C MET A 307 27.34 3.28 4.92
N LYS A 308 26.23 3.66 4.24
CA LYS A 308 25.47 2.76 3.37
C LYS A 308 26.29 2.32 2.16
N LYS A 309 27.03 3.23 1.54
CA LYS A 309 27.98 2.91 0.45
C LYS A 309 29.09 1.97 0.93
N TYR A 310 29.61 2.16 2.15
CA TYR A 310 30.58 1.26 2.79
C TYR A 310 30.02 -0.17 2.93
N LEU A 311 28.81 -0.30 3.48
CA LEU A 311 28.10 -1.58 3.64
C LEU A 311 27.72 -2.26 2.31
N ARG A 312 27.69 -1.49 1.20
CA ARG A 312 27.31 -1.94 -0.14
C ARG A 312 28.48 -2.37 -1.03
N GLU A 313 29.60 -1.65 -0.95
CA GLU A 313 30.64 -1.70 -1.99
C GLU A 313 31.98 -2.29 -1.52
N LEU A 314 32.23 -2.42 -0.21
CA LEU A 314 33.54 -2.83 0.31
C LEU A 314 34.04 -4.16 -0.25
N ASN A 315 33.13 -5.12 -0.46
CA ASN A 315 33.42 -6.45 -1.03
C ASN A 315 34.00 -6.41 -2.46
N ALA A 316 33.97 -5.25 -3.14
CA ALA A 316 34.65 -5.04 -4.42
C ALA A 316 36.11 -4.53 -4.27
N TYR A 317 36.49 -4.02 -3.09
CA TYR A 317 37.76 -3.33 -2.83
C TYR A 317 38.72 -4.10 -1.91
N TYR A 318 38.20 -4.86 -0.94
CA TYR A 318 39.00 -5.65 0.00
C TYR A 318 38.67 -7.15 -0.15
N SER A 319 39.64 -8.02 0.13
CA SER A 319 39.47 -9.48 0.01
C SER A 319 38.69 -10.14 1.15
N ASP A 320 38.46 -9.37 2.22
CA ASP A 320 38.02 -9.88 3.51
C ASP A 320 36.59 -9.41 3.75
N ASP A 321 35.67 -10.38 3.69
CA ASP A 321 34.20 -10.31 3.62
C ASP A 321 33.53 -9.82 4.94
N VAL A 322 34.17 -8.89 5.64
CA VAL A 322 33.96 -8.59 7.07
C VAL A 322 32.64 -7.86 7.35
N LEU A 323 32.24 -6.91 6.51
CA LEU A 323 30.95 -6.21 6.65
C LEU A 323 29.77 -7.03 6.12
N ASP A 324 30.00 -7.96 5.19
CA ASP A 324 28.96 -8.80 4.61
C ASP A 324 28.55 -9.96 5.53
N LYS A 325 29.49 -10.49 6.34
CA LYS A 325 29.22 -11.52 7.35
C LYS A 325 28.39 -11.05 8.55
N ILE A 326 28.45 -9.76 8.88
CA ILE A 326 27.64 -9.17 9.97
C ILE A 326 26.23 -8.75 9.52
N GLN A 327 26.00 -8.66 8.20
CA GLN A 327 24.71 -8.29 7.61
C GLN A 327 23.72 -9.48 7.60
N LEU A 328 22.44 -9.20 7.79
CA LEU A 328 21.36 -10.11 7.35
C LEU A 328 21.22 -10.01 5.83
N GLN A 329 22.03 -10.80 5.13
CA GLN A 329 22.09 -10.93 3.67
C GLN A 329 20.72 -11.15 3.00
N GLU A 330 20.54 -10.58 1.80
CA GLU A 330 19.32 -10.72 0.99
C GLU A 330 19.15 -12.19 0.54
N ALA A 331 18.29 -12.94 1.25
CA ALA A 331 18.16 -14.37 1.09
C ALA A 331 17.24 -14.75 -0.08
N ALA A 332 17.81 -15.27 -1.17
CA ALA A 332 17.07 -15.92 -2.24
C ALA A 332 16.53 -17.30 -1.76
N TYR A 333 15.20 -17.44 -1.65
CA TYR A 333 14.57 -18.66 -1.13
C TYR A 333 14.08 -19.58 -2.26
N PRO A 334 14.68 -20.77 -2.48
CA PRO A 334 14.23 -21.71 -3.50
C PRO A 334 12.98 -22.50 -3.06
N GLY A 335 11.82 -21.85 -3.14
CA GLY A 335 10.48 -22.46 -3.05
C GLY A 335 9.74 -22.30 -1.71
N THR A 336 10.44 -22.14 -0.58
CA THR A 336 9.79 -21.82 0.72
C THR A 336 10.66 -20.91 1.59
N VAL A 337 10.03 -19.92 2.24
CA VAL A 337 10.66 -19.05 3.25
C VAL A 337 10.50 -19.67 4.65
N PRO A 338 11.55 -19.73 5.50
CA PRO A 338 11.46 -20.19 6.88
C PRO A 338 10.79 -19.14 7.79
N SER A 339 10.41 -19.54 9.02
CA SER A 339 9.92 -18.60 10.04
C SER A 339 11.07 -17.75 10.60
N GLY A 340 10.90 -16.43 10.67
CA GLY A 340 11.91 -15.53 11.22
C GLY A 340 11.59 -14.06 10.99
N VAL A 341 12.56 -13.21 11.30
CA VAL A 341 12.68 -11.87 10.72
C VAL A 341 13.33 -11.97 9.34
N THR A 342 12.93 -11.15 8.37
CA THR A 342 13.65 -10.97 7.11
C THR A 342 13.61 -9.53 6.60
N GLY A 343 14.60 -9.19 5.78
CA GLY A 343 14.72 -7.91 5.09
C GLY A 343 14.07 -7.95 3.71
N ASN A 344 14.69 -7.28 2.74
CA ASN A 344 14.29 -7.37 1.34
C ASN A 344 14.58 -8.76 0.77
N PHE A 345 13.69 -9.26 -0.10
CA PHE A 345 14.02 -10.36 -1.01
C PHE A 345 13.18 -10.31 -2.29
N THR A 346 13.69 -10.98 -3.33
CA THR A 346 13.09 -11.06 -4.66
C THR A 346 12.64 -12.49 -4.95
N VAL A 347 11.48 -12.64 -5.59
CA VAL A 347 10.95 -13.89 -6.11
C VAL A 347 11.33 -13.96 -7.60
N GLU A 348 12.42 -14.66 -7.90
CA GLU A 348 13.06 -14.65 -9.22
C GLU A 348 12.25 -15.38 -10.32
N ALA A 349 12.30 -14.84 -11.54
CA ALA A 349 11.73 -15.46 -12.73
C ALA A 349 12.35 -16.84 -13.01
N GLY A 350 11.54 -17.89 -12.90
CA GLY A 350 11.96 -19.28 -13.15
C GLY A 350 12.32 -20.10 -11.90
N ALA A 351 12.34 -19.49 -10.70
CA ALA A 351 12.43 -20.22 -9.43
C ALA A 351 11.20 -21.11 -9.14
N GLY A 352 10.11 -20.93 -9.90
CA GLY A 352 8.87 -21.67 -9.79
C GLY A 352 7.81 -20.86 -9.04
N VAL A 353 7.28 -21.42 -7.96
CA VAL A 353 6.35 -20.73 -7.06
C VAL A 353 6.98 -20.71 -5.68
N LEU A 354 7.11 -19.52 -5.08
CA LEU A 354 7.54 -19.36 -3.69
C LEU A 354 6.32 -19.43 -2.77
N GLU A 355 6.36 -20.26 -1.73
CA GLU A 355 5.27 -20.39 -0.76
C GLU A 355 5.66 -19.90 0.65
N ILE A 356 4.88 -18.97 1.19
CA ILE A 356 4.93 -18.54 2.60
C ILE A 356 4.07 -19.52 3.41
N LEU A 357 4.73 -20.47 4.09
CA LEU A 357 4.09 -21.55 4.84
C LEU A 357 4.12 -21.35 6.37
N SER A 358 4.98 -20.46 6.86
CA SER A 358 5.17 -20.12 8.27
C SER A 358 5.12 -18.60 8.48
N PRO A 359 4.83 -18.10 9.70
CA PRO A 359 4.85 -16.66 9.98
C PRO A 359 6.21 -16.04 9.70
N LEU A 360 6.21 -14.85 9.10
CA LEU A 360 7.39 -14.10 8.71
C LEU A 360 7.22 -12.63 9.12
N GLN A 361 8.20 -12.10 9.85
CA GLN A 361 8.26 -10.68 10.19
C GLN A 361 9.15 -9.94 9.19
N MET A 362 8.61 -8.90 8.58
CA MET A 362 9.28 -8.05 7.60
C MET A 362 9.82 -6.80 8.31
N LEU A 363 11.10 -6.51 8.16
CA LEU A 363 11.74 -5.36 8.79
C LEU A 363 11.17 -3.99 8.33
N PRO A 364 11.36 -2.91 9.10
CA PRO A 364 10.97 -1.56 8.67
C PRO A 364 11.52 -1.24 7.29
N GLY A 365 10.68 -0.65 6.43
CA GLY A 365 11.04 -0.37 5.03
C GLY A 365 11.26 -1.59 4.12
N ALA A 366 11.20 -2.83 4.62
CA ALA A 366 11.44 -4.02 3.81
C ALA A 366 10.34 -4.26 2.75
N THR A 367 10.74 -4.84 1.61
CA THR A 367 9.88 -5.09 0.45
C THR A 367 10.07 -6.52 -0.06
N ILE A 368 8.97 -7.18 -0.46
CA ILE A 368 9.04 -8.41 -1.26
C ILE A 368 8.78 -8.03 -2.73
N THR A 369 9.74 -8.30 -3.62
CA THR A 369 9.57 -8.05 -5.07
C THR A 369 9.21 -9.34 -5.79
N VAL A 370 8.12 -9.35 -6.57
CA VAL A 370 7.73 -10.49 -7.40
C VAL A 370 7.95 -10.14 -8.87
N GLU A 371 8.97 -10.75 -9.47
CA GLU A 371 9.41 -10.45 -10.84
C GLU A 371 8.41 -10.86 -11.91
N THR A 372 8.60 -10.29 -13.09
CA THR A 372 7.93 -10.67 -14.35
C THR A 372 8.04 -12.18 -14.61
N GLY A 373 6.91 -12.90 -14.49
CA GLY A 373 6.83 -14.35 -14.68
C GLY A 373 7.08 -15.21 -13.43
N ALA A 374 7.34 -14.58 -12.27
CA ALA A 374 7.42 -15.25 -10.99
C ALA A 374 6.04 -15.33 -10.29
N ALA A 375 5.92 -16.21 -9.29
CA ALA A 375 4.68 -16.42 -8.54
C ALA A 375 4.93 -16.58 -7.03
N LEU A 376 4.16 -15.84 -6.23
CA LEU A 376 4.18 -15.87 -4.76
C LEU A 376 2.84 -16.35 -4.21
N HIS A 377 2.88 -17.37 -3.34
CA HIS A 377 1.72 -17.93 -2.65
C HIS A 377 1.79 -17.66 -1.15
N ILE A 378 0.78 -16.97 -0.60
CA ILE A 378 0.74 -16.54 0.79
C ILE A 378 -0.30 -17.40 1.53
N LYS A 379 0.18 -18.30 2.38
CA LYS A 379 -0.64 -19.28 3.13
C LYS A 379 -0.45 -19.17 4.65
N ASN A 380 0.32 -18.18 5.10
CA ASN A 380 0.56 -17.86 6.50
C ASN A 380 0.80 -16.33 6.64
N THR A 381 1.06 -15.84 7.85
CA THR A 381 1.21 -14.40 8.14
C THR A 381 2.51 -13.79 7.62
N LEU A 382 2.38 -12.68 6.88
CA LEU A 382 3.39 -11.65 6.69
C LEU A 382 3.02 -10.44 7.57
N THR A 383 3.90 -9.98 8.45
CA THR A 383 3.62 -8.86 9.37
C THR A 383 4.87 -8.01 9.62
N SER A 384 4.73 -6.84 10.24
CA SER A 384 5.86 -5.98 10.64
C SER A 384 6.74 -6.61 11.72
N ALA A 385 8.07 -6.46 11.60
CA ALA A 385 9.00 -6.47 12.72
C ALA A 385 9.17 -5.05 13.30
N CYS A 386 9.89 -4.91 14.43
CA CYS A 386 10.36 -3.61 14.98
C CYS A 386 9.27 -2.53 15.27
N ASP A 387 7.99 -2.92 15.29
CA ASP A 387 6.81 -2.06 15.48
C ASP A 387 6.57 -0.89 14.50
N GLU A 388 7.35 -0.77 13.42
CA GLU A 388 7.10 0.14 12.30
C GLU A 388 6.43 -0.56 11.10
N MET A 389 6.10 0.17 10.03
CA MET A 389 5.55 -0.42 8.81
C MET A 389 6.64 -0.88 7.83
N TRP A 390 6.48 -2.09 7.28
CA TRP A 390 7.23 -2.54 6.10
C TRP A 390 6.53 -2.05 4.82
N GLN A 391 7.20 -2.01 3.67
CA GLN A 391 6.60 -1.44 2.47
C GLN A 391 5.47 -2.31 1.89
N GLY A 392 5.64 -3.63 1.93
CA GLY A 392 4.69 -4.59 1.40
C GLY A 392 5.23 -5.40 0.21
N ILE A 393 4.33 -5.87 -0.66
CA ILE A 393 4.66 -6.76 -1.78
C ILE A 393 4.51 -6.01 -3.09
N LYS A 394 5.62 -5.76 -3.79
CA LYS A 394 5.65 -5.15 -5.12
C LYS A 394 5.56 -6.24 -6.20
N VAL A 395 4.59 -6.14 -7.10
CA VAL A 395 4.37 -7.10 -8.19
C VAL A 395 4.62 -6.41 -9.53
N GLU A 396 5.58 -6.94 -10.30
CA GLU A 396 5.86 -6.44 -11.64
C GLU A 396 4.80 -6.85 -12.66
N SER A 397 4.81 -6.20 -13.84
CA SER A 397 3.90 -6.50 -14.94
C SER A 397 4.15 -7.89 -15.52
N GLY A 398 3.43 -8.88 -15.02
CA GLY A 398 3.59 -10.30 -15.37
C GLY A 398 3.99 -11.19 -14.18
N GLY A 399 4.28 -10.61 -13.02
CA GLY A 399 4.34 -11.34 -11.75
C GLY A 399 2.94 -11.68 -11.23
N ALA A 400 2.84 -12.69 -10.37
CA ALA A 400 1.58 -13.14 -9.79
C ALA A 400 1.64 -13.32 -8.26
N VAL A 401 0.62 -12.82 -7.54
CA VAL A 401 0.47 -13.01 -6.09
C VAL A 401 -0.87 -13.67 -5.78
N LYS A 402 -0.84 -14.73 -4.96
CA LYS A 402 -2.05 -15.44 -4.53
C LYS A 402 -2.12 -15.59 -3.01
N VAL A 403 -3.13 -14.97 -2.40
CA VAL A 403 -3.45 -15.10 -0.98
C VAL A 403 -4.49 -16.20 -0.81
N PHE A 404 -4.30 -17.08 0.17
CA PHE A 404 -5.21 -18.17 0.51
C PHE A 404 -5.82 -17.97 1.90
N GLY A 405 -6.82 -18.78 2.27
CA GLY A 405 -7.60 -18.65 3.52
C GLY A 405 -6.85 -18.61 4.87
N GLN A 406 -5.53 -18.84 4.90
CA GLN A 406 -4.67 -18.70 6.09
C GLN A 406 -3.53 -17.67 5.88
N GLY A 407 -3.46 -17.05 4.70
CA GLY A 407 -2.51 -15.97 4.41
C GLY A 407 -2.99 -14.65 5.02
N ASN A 408 -2.18 -14.08 5.89
CA ASN A 408 -2.37 -12.72 6.38
C ASN A 408 -1.29 -11.80 5.80
N ILE A 409 -1.64 -10.57 5.50
CA ILE A 409 -0.71 -9.48 5.16
C ILE A 409 -1.03 -8.34 6.10
N GLU A 410 -0.08 -7.97 6.96
CA GLU A 410 -0.32 -7.11 8.10
C GLU A 410 0.70 -5.97 8.20
N HIS A 411 0.26 -4.81 8.68
CA HIS A 411 1.12 -3.68 9.04
C HIS A 411 2.02 -3.14 7.89
N ALA A 412 1.62 -3.31 6.64
CA ALA A 412 2.34 -2.81 5.46
C ALA A 412 1.89 -1.40 5.03
N VAL A 413 2.78 -0.65 4.38
CA VAL A 413 2.45 0.60 3.66
C VAL A 413 1.51 0.31 2.48
N CYS A 414 1.78 -0.74 1.70
CA CYS A 414 0.91 -1.24 0.64
C CYS A 414 0.97 -2.77 0.56
N GLY A 415 0.02 -3.46 1.21
CA GLY A 415 0.07 -4.91 1.42
C GLY A 415 0.32 -5.74 0.16
N ILE A 416 -0.36 -5.38 -0.94
CA ILE A 416 0.03 -5.78 -2.30
C ILE A 416 -0.02 -4.53 -3.19
N ASP A 417 1.07 -4.25 -3.89
CA ASP A 417 1.22 -3.19 -4.89
C ASP A 417 1.48 -3.80 -6.27
N ALA A 418 0.43 -3.96 -7.07
CA ALA A 418 0.52 -4.54 -8.40
C ALA A 418 0.55 -3.45 -9.46
N VAL A 419 1.66 -3.38 -10.20
CA VAL A 419 1.96 -2.31 -11.14
C VAL A 419 2.10 -2.84 -12.57
N GLY A 420 1.46 -2.16 -13.50
CA GLY A 420 1.57 -2.42 -14.93
C GLY A 420 0.60 -3.47 -15.48
N ASN A 421 0.53 -3.49 -16.81
CA ASN A 421 -0.59 -3.98 -17.61
C ASN A 421 -0.86 -5.51 -17.57
N SER A 422 0.00 -6.32 -16.93
CA SER A 422 -0.14 -7.79 -16.90
C SER A 422 0.14 -8.45 -15.55
N SER A 423 0.12 -7.70 -14.44
CA SER A 423 0.20 -8.26 -13.08
C SER A 423 -1.10 -9.01 -12.70
N GLU A 424 -0.98 -10.14 -11.98
CA GLU A 424 -2.14 -10.92 -11.49
C GLU A 424 -2.16 -11.01 -9.96
N VAL A 425 -3.17 -10.41 -9.34
CA VAL A 425 -3.48 -10.56 -7.91
C VAL A 425 -4.75 -11.37 -7.74
N THR A 426 -4.66 -12.45 -6.95
CA THR A 426 -5.82 -13.26 -6.57
C THR A 426 -5.88 -13.49 -5.06
N ILE A 427 -6.96 -13.04 -4.41
CA ILE A 427 -7.23 -13.27 -3.00
C ILE A 427 -8.37 -14.30 -2.90
N PHE A 428 -8.09 -15.47 -2.33
CA PHE A 428 -9.04 -16.56 -2.07
C PHE A 428 -9.11 -16.84 -0.56
N GLY A 429 -9.77 -15.96 0.18
CA GLY A 429 -9.66 -15.86 1.62
C GLY A 429 -8.35 -15.20 2.07
N GLY A 430 -8.15 -15.17 3.38
CA GLY A 430 -7.03 -14.47 4.02
C GLY A 430 -7.41 -13.08 4.50
N MET A 431 -6.49 -12.43 5.21
CA MET A 431 -6.74 -11.14 5.88
C MET A 431 -5.68 -10.10 5.49
N LEU A 432 -6.12 -8.89 5.16
CA LEU A 432 -5.27 -7.72 4.92
C LEU A 432 -5.54 -6.70 6.04
N MET A 433 -4.84 -6.85 7.16
CA MET A 433 -5.10 -6.14 8.42
C MET A 433 -4.10 -5.00 8.66
N ASN A 434 -4.56 -3.85 9.16
CA ASN A 434 -3.71 -2.74 9.61
C ASN A 434 -2.72 -2.20 8.55
N ASN A 435 -2.98 -2.43 7.27
CA ASN A 435 -2.18 -1.88 6.16
C ASN A 435 -2.67 -0.46 5.81
N LYS A 436 -1.77 0.45 5.45
CA LYS A 436 -2.13 1.82 5.01
C LYS A 436 -2.85 1.79 3.66
N ILE A 437 -2.39 0.93 2.75
CA ILE A 437 -3.13 0.45 1.58
C ILE A 437 -3.19 -1.09 1.66
N GLY A 438 -4.38 -1.69 1.53
CA GLY A 438 -4.52 -3.15 1.48
C GLY A 438 -4.02 -3.73 0.16
N LEU A 439 -4.66 -3.32 -0.94
CA LEU A 439 -4.32 -3.70 -2.32
C LEU A 439 -4.31 -2.45 -3.21
N ARG A 440 -3.24 -2.25 -3.99
CA ARG A 440 -3.19 -1.33 -5.12
C ARG A 440 -3.05 -2.12 -6.43
N VAL A 441 -3.82 -1.71 -7.43
CA VAL A 441 -3.72 -2.20 -8.82
C VAL A 441 -3.70 -0.97 -9.72
N ASP A 442 -2.51 -0.57 -10.16
CA ASP A 442 -2.28 0.57 -11.05
C ASP A 442 -1.79 0.07 -12.42
N ALA A 443 -2.57 0.29 -13.46
CA ALA A 443 -2.23 -0.06 -14.85
C ALA A 443 -2.11 1.20 -15.72
N ASP A 444 -1.14 1.22 -16.64
CA ASP A 444 -0.85 2.35 -17.52
C ASP A 444 -1.89 2.50 -18.64
N ASP A 445 -2.41 1.37 -19.13
CA ASP A 445 -3.43 1.30 -20.17
C ASP A 445 -4.74 0.73 -19.64
N ALA A 446 -5.84 1.15 -20.28
CA ALA A 446 -7.18 0.65 -20.01
C ALA A 446 -7.36 -0.81 -20.49
N ILE A 447 -6.76 -1.78 -19.79
CA ILE A 447 -6.71 -3.20 -20.16
C ILE A 447 -7.59 -4.05 -19.22
N GLY A 448 -8.14 -5.14 -19.75
CA GLY A 448 -8.89 -6.12 -18.98
C GLY A 448 -7.96 -7.00 -18.14
N THR A 449 -8.05 -6.88 -16.82
CA THR A 449 -7.20 -7.63 -15.87
C THR A 449 -7.88 -8.90 -15.35
N SER A 450 -7.08 -9.87 -14.88
CA SER A 450 -7.56 -11.09 -14.24
C SER A 450 -7.82 -10.94 -12.73
N ASN A 451 -7.69 -9.72 -12.19
CA ASN A 451 -7.64 -9.46 -10.75
C ASN A 451 -8.93 -9.83 -10.01
N GLN A 452 -8.77 -10.56 -8.91
CA GLN A 452 -9.86 -11.28 -8.24
C GLN A 452 -9.71 -11.26 -6.72
N VAL A 453 -10.77 -10.85 -6.02
CA VAL A 453 -10.88 -10.82 -4.57
C VAL A 453 -12.15 -11.57 -4.17
N PHE A 454 -11.97 -12.71 -3.50
CA PHE A 454 -13.05 -13.57 -3.04
C PHE A 454 -12.80 -13.96 -1.58
N PHE A 455 -13.78 -13.78 -0.71
CA PHE A 455 -13.72 -14.17 0.72
C PHE A 455 -12.62 -13.47 1.54
N GLY A 456 -11.96 -12.42 1.03
CA GLY A 456 -10.96 -11.67 1.78
C GLY A 456 -11.57 -10.83 2.90
N ASN A 457 -10.84 -10.64 3.99
CA ASN A 457 -11.16 -9.63 5.00
C ASN A 457 -10.12 -8.50 4.96
N PHE A 458 -10.58 -7.26 4.94
CA PHE A 458 -9.76 -6.05 4.98
C PHE A 458 -10.17 -5.27 6.23
N GLU A 459 -9.25 -5.08 7.17
CA GLU A 459 -9.59 -4.63 8.52
C GLU A 459 -8.57 -3.63 9.06
N LEU A 460 -9.04 -2.61 9.78
CA LEU A 460 -8.19 -1.78 10.65
C LEU A 460 -8.69 -1.87 12.09
N ASN A 461 -7.78 -2.05 13.04
CA ASN A 461 -8.04 -2.01 14.47
C ASN A 461 -6.94 -1.19 15.18
N ASP A 462 -6.99 -1.11 16.50
CA ASP A 462 -6.12 -0.23 17.32
C ASP A 462 -4.64 -0.67 17.35
N GLN A 463 -4.22 -1.60 16.49
CA GLN A 463 -2.82 -1.92 16.22
C GLN A 463 -2.33 -1.34 14.86
N TYR A 464 -3.10 -0.44 14.25
CA TYR A 464 -2.70 0.29 13.04
C TYR A 464 -1.51 1.24 13.30
N LYS A 465 -0.40 0.98 12.62
CA LYS A 465 0.90 1.67 12.78
C LYS A 465 1.13 2.89 11.89
N GLY A 466 0.23 3.17 10.94
CA GLY A 466 0.35 4.34 10.07
C GLY A 466 -0.10 5.64 10.74
N ALA A 467 0.30 6.78 10.18
CA ALA A 467 -0.07 8.10 10.70
C ALA A 467 -1.59 8.28 10.80
N SER A 468 -2.07 8.83 11.91
CA SER A 468 -3.50 8.96 12.23
C SER A 468 -4.21 10.07 11.45
N ASP A 469 -3.48 11.08 11.02
CA ASP A 469 -3.96 12.16 10.16
C ASP A 469 -3.94 11.81 8.66
N GLU A 470 -3.43 10.64 8.28
CA GLU A 470 -3.60 10.09 6.94
C GLU A 470 -4.86 9.21 6.85
N ARG A 471 -5.49 9.19 5.67
CA ARG A 471 -6.69 8.38 5.39
C ARG A 471 -6.28 7.06 4.71
N PRO A 472 -6.49 5.88 5.34
CA PRO A 472 -6.15 4.58 4.73
C PRO A 472 -7.13 4.16 3.62
N TYR A 473 -6.72 3.16 2.84
CA TYR A 473 -7.51 2.60 1.73
C TYR A 473 -7.44 1.06 1.72
N PHE A 474 -8.56 0.35 1.62
CA PHE A 474 -8.50 -1.11 1.52
C PHE A 474 -8.15 -1.59 0.10
N ILE A 475 -8.79 -1.02 -0.93
CA ILE A 475 -8.44 -1.28 -2.33
C ILE A 475 -8.33 0.05 -3.09
N VAL A 476 -7.25 0.20 -3.87
CA VAL A 476 -7.04 1.29 -4.84
C VAL A 476 -6.94 0.68 -6.24
N LEU A 477 -7.77 1.15 -7.16
CA LEU A 477 -7.78 0.71 -8.57
C LEU A 477 -7.54 1.91 -9.48
N ARG A 478 -6.52 1.85 -10.35
CA ARG A 478 -6.28 2.85 -11.39
C ARG A 478 -6.06 2.22 -12.76
N GLY A 479 -6.64 2.83 -13.79
CA GLY A 479 -6.50 2.45 -15.21
C GLY A 479 -7.10 1.08 -15.59
N ASN A 480 -7.26 0.14 -14.66
CA ASN A 480 -7.63 -1.24 -14.96
C ASN A 480 -9.12 -1.45 -15.25
N ARG A 481 -9.45 -2.50 -16.01
CA ARG A 481 -10.82 -2.98 -16.18
C ARG A 481 -11.01 -4.40 -15.64
N GLY A 482 -12.21 -4.70 -15.19
CA GLY A 482 -12.72 -6.05 -14.96
C GLY A 482 -12.48 -6.64 -13.57
N THR A 483 -11.78 -5.94 -12.67
CA THR A 483 -11.47 -6.39 -11.30
C THR A 483 -12.73 -6.87 -10.57
N ARG A 484 -12.69 -8.07 -9.98
CA ARG A 484 -13.86 -8.73 -9.37
C ARG A 484 -13.71 -8.87 -7.87
N ILE A 485 -14.68 -8.38 -7.10
CA ILE A 485 -14.69 -8.39 -5.63
C ILE A 485 -16.00 -9.05 -5.18
N ARG A 486 -15.93 -10.15 -4.40
CA ARG A 486 -17.12 -10.88 -3.90
C ARG A 486 -16.92 -11.48 -2.51
N TYR A 487 -18.00 -11.61 -1.75
CA TYR A 487 -18.02 -12.18 -0.39
C TYR A 487 -16.94 -11.57 0.54
N THR A 488 -16.56 -10.31 0.29
CA THR A 488 -15.41 -9.65 0.92
C THR A 488 -15.88 -8.75 2.06
N THR A 489 -15.07 -8.58 3.10
CA THR A 489 -15.37 -7.68 4.23
C THR A 489 -14.39 -6.51 4.25
N PHE A 490 -14.89 -5.31 4.53
CA PHE A 490 -14.14 -4.07 4.67
C PHE A 490 -14.58 -3.36 5.96
N ALA A 491 -13.74 -3.30 7.00
CA ALA A 491 -14.13 -2.77 8.31
C ALA A 491 -13.05 -1.90 8.98
N ASP A 492 -13.40 -0.67 9.35
CA ASP A 492 -12.56 0.21 10.18
C ASP A 492 -13.04 0.13 11.63
N GLU A 493 -12.51 -0.83 12.38
CA GLU A 493 -12.86 -1.17 13.76
C GLU A 493 -12.05 -0.39 14.81
N ARG A 494 -11.17 0.53 14.38
CA ARG A 494 -10.42 1.41 15.30
C ARG A 494 -11.35 2.17 16.25
N THR A 495 -10.94 2.35 17.49
CA THR A 495 -11.61 3.26 18.43
C THR A 495 -11.26 4.70 18.07
N ALA A 496 -12.26 5.58 18.03
CA ALA A 496 -12.04 6.99 17.76
C ALA A 496 -11.71 7.76 19.04
N ASP A 497 -10.49 7.53 19.56
CA ASP A 497 -9.99 8.35 20.65
C ASP A 497 -9.54 9.73 20.13
N CYS A 498 -10.51 10.65 20.06
CA CYS A 498 -10.27 12.06 19.76
C CYS A 498 -9.72 12.85 20.98
N SER A 499 -9.30 12.21 22.08
CA SER A 499 -8.75 12.90 23.26
C SER A 499 -7.27 13.29 23.14
N ALA A 500 -6.62 12.96 22.02
CA ALA A 500 -5.25 13.35 21.70
C ALA A 500 -5.03 14.88 21.92
N PRO A 501 -3.91 15.33 22.54
CA PRO A 501 -3.72 16.74 22.94
C PRO A 501 -3.76 17.78 21.82
N ASN A 502 -3.68 17.35 20.55
CA ASN A 502 -3.76 18.17 19.35
C ASN A 502 -5.17 18.19 18.70
N GLY A 503 -6.14 17.43 19.23
CA GLY A 503 -7.50 17.32 18.69
C GLY A 503 -7.62 16.50 17.39
N ALA A 504 -6.58 15.77 16.99
CA ALA A 504 -6.56 15.02 15.73
C ALA A 504 -7.25 13.66 15.86
N CYS A 505 -8.56 13.60 15.54
CA CYS A 505 -9.28 12.33 15.37
C CYS A 505 -8.67 11.49 14.21
N PRO A 506 -8.48 10.17 14.37
CA PRO A 506 -7.98 9.30 13.29
C PRO A 506 -8.89 9.30 12.05
N LYS A 507 -8.33 9.51 10.85
CA LYS A 507 -9.13 9.52 9.62
C LYS A 507 -9.60 8.12 9.24
N ARG A 508 -10.92 7.91 9.21
CA ARG A 508 -11.54 6.64 8.79
C ARG A 508 -11.25 6.33 7.32
N ALA A 509 -11.04 5.04 7.05
CA ALA A 509 -10.61 4.50 5.77
C ALA A 509 -11.67 4.62 4.66
N ILE A 510 -11.22 4.36 3.42
CA ILE A 510 -12.08 4.15 2.24
C ILE A 510 -11.98 2.67 1.82
N GLY A 511 -13.12 2.04 1.51
CA GLY A 511 -13.16 0.63 1.10
C GLY A 511 -12.52 0.43 -0.28
N ILE A 512 -13.15 0.97 -1.33
CA ILE A 512 -12.62 0.94 -2.71
C ILE A 512 -12.47 2.37 -3.23
N ASP A 513 -11.26 2.75 -3.67
CA ASP A 513 -10.99 3.98 -4.44
C ASP A 513 -10.62 3.62 -5.88
N ALA A 514 -11.61 3.63 -6.77
CA ALA A 514 -11.45 3.35 -8.19
C ALA A 514 -11.41 4.65 -9.00
N ARG A 515 -10.32 4.88 -9.73
CA ARG A 515 -10.12 6.06 -10.57
C ARG A 515 -9.79 5.60 -11.99
N GLU A 516 -10.61 5.99 -12.95
CA GLU A 516 -10.42 5.59 -14.36
C GLU A 516 -10.40 4.05 -14.51
N ALA A 517 -11.09 3.34 -13.62
CA ALA A 517 -11.05 1.89 -13.48
C ALA A 517 -12.45 1.26 -13.30
N GLY A 518 -12.79 0.29 -14.14
CA GLY A 518 -14.09 -0.40 -14.13
C GLY A 518 -14.04 -1.73 -13.37
N PHE A 519 -14.95 -1.94 -12.42
CA PHE A 519 -14.91 -3.08 -11.49
C PHE A 519 -16.29 -3.64 -11.15
N PHE A 520 -16.32 -4.87 -10.62
CA PHE A 520 -17.54 -5.56 -10.20
C PHE A 520 -17.44 -5.92 -8.70
N CYS A 521 -18.18 -5.22 -7.85
CA CYS A 521 -18.29 -5.50 -6.42
C CYS A 521 -19.65 -6.13 -6.14
N ARG A 522 -19.73 -7.43 -5.84
CA ARG A 522 -21.01 -8.13 -5.75
C ARG A 522 -21.09 -9.18 -4.63
N ALA A 523 -22.28 -9.71 -4.40
CA ALA A 523 -22.57 -10.94 -3.65
C ALA A 523 -22.03 -10.95 -2.20
N ASN A 524 -22.86 -10.45 -1.29
CA ASN A 524 -22.66 -10.37 0.16
C ASN A 524 -21.30 -9.77 0.54
N THR A 525 -20.87 -8.74 -0.19
CA THR A 525 -19.67 -7.94 0.17
C THR A 525 -20.09 -6.83 1.14
N THR A 526 -19.34 -6.61 2.21
CA THR A 526 -19.74 -5.76 3.35
C THR A 526 -18.75 -4.62 3.59
N PHE A 527 -19.28 -3.43 3.90
CA PHE A 527 -18.56 -2.20 4.17
C PHE A 527 -19.03 -1.62 5.52
N SER A 528 -18.14 -1.50 6.51
CA SER A 528 -18.45 -1.18 7.91
C SER A 528 -17.61 -0.03 8.46
N LYS A 529 -18.28 0.98 9.05
CA LYS A 529 -17.68 2.09 9.83
C LYS A 529 -16.69 3.00 9.07
N LEU A 530 -16.73 2.97 7.74
CA LEU A 530 -15.83 3.68 6.84
C LEU A 530 -16.22 5.15 6.65
N TYR A 531 -15.26 5.97 6.19
CA TYR A 531 -15.60 7.30 5.67
C TYR A 531 -16.41 7.18 4.36
N GLN A 532 -15.93 6.33 3.44
CA GLN A 532 -16.60 5.99 2.18
C GLN A 532 -16.49 4.48 1.94
N GLY A 533 -17.61 3.80 1.68
CA GLY A 533 -17.59 2.40 1.27
C GLY A 533 -16.90 2.24 -0.09
N ILE A 534 -17.42 2.94 -1.10
CA ILE A 534 -16.87 2.97 -2.46
C ILE A 534 -16.77 4.42 -2.95
N ARG A 535 -15.65 4.76 -3.59
CA ARG A 535 -15.48 5.94 -4.43
C ARG A 535 -15.09 5.50 -5.84
N ALA A 536 -15.90 5.83 -6.82
CA ALA A 536 -15.61 5.68 -8.25
C ALA A 536 -15.43 7.07 -8.88
N SER A 537 -14.39 7.28 -9.67
CA SER A 537 -14.08 8.59 -10.28
C SER A 537 -13.57 8.48 -11.72
N ASN A 538 -13.88 9.49 -12.55
CA ASN A 538 -13.37 9.68 -13.92
C ASN A 538 -13.58 8.49 -14.88
N LEU A 539 -14.63 7.69 -14.68
CA LEU A 539 -14.83 6.49 -15.50
C LEU A 539 -15.41 6.86 -16.88
N GLY A 540 -14.57 6.91 -17.92
CA GLY A 540 -15.00 7.09 -19.30
C GLY A 540 -15.49 5.79 -19.97
N ILE A 541 -16.17 5.94 -21.12
CA ILE A 541 -16.72 4.81 -21.91
C ILE A 541 -15.63 3.76 -22.20
N GLN A 542 -14.39 4.19 -22.46
CA GLN A 542 -13.29 3.28 -22.75
C GLN A 542 -12.98 2.41 -21.54
N GLN A 543 -12.81 3.01 -20.36
CA GLN A 543 -12.50 2.34 -19.09
C GLN A 543 -13.61 1.38 -18.62
N GLY A 544 -14.82 1.49 -19.18
CA GLY A 544 -15.89 0.51 -19.03
C GLY A 544 -17.06 1.00 -18.18
N SER A 545 -17.45 0.17 -17.23
CA SER A 545 -18.54 0.43 -16.29
C SER A 545 -18.11 -0.11 -14.92
N PHE A 546 -18.68 0.43 -13.84
CA PHE A 546 -18.65 -0.23 -12.54
C PHE A 546 -20.05 -0.74 -12.18
N ALA A 547 -20.12 -1.88 -11.50
CA ALA A 547 -21.38 -2.41 -11.01
C ALA A 547 -21.26 -2.92 -9.57
N VAL A 548 -22.14 -2.43 -8.70
CA VAL A 548 -22.22 -2.78 -7.28
C VAL A 548 -23.55 -3.48 -7.01
N SER A 549 -23.55 -4.76 -6.62
CA SER A 549 -24.83 -5.43 -6.31
C SER A 549 -24.86 -6.54 -5.28
N ASN A 550 -25.93 -6.57 -4.48
CA ASN A 550 -26.07 -7.42 -3.30
C ASN A 550 -24.85 -7.23 -2.36
N CYS A 551 -24.65 -5.99 -1.90
CA CYS A 551 -23.65 -5.59 -0.92
C CYS A 551 -24.32 -4.86 0.27
N THR A 552 -23.66 -4.84 1.43
CA THR A 552 -24.15 -4.15 2.64
C THR A 552 -23.22 -3.01 3.02
N PHE A 553 -23.78 -1.81 3.23
CA PHE A 553 -23.07 -0.60 3.65
C PHE A 553 -23.59 -0.15 5.01
N SER A 554 -22.97 -0.61 6.10
CA SER A 554 -23.41 -0.31 7.47
C SER A 554 -22.51 0.73 8.15
N LYS A 555 -23.12 1.74 8.79
CA LYS A 555 -22.44 2.74 9.63
C LYS A 555 -21.34 3.56 8.93
N ASN A 556 -21.40 3.66 7.60
CA ASN A 556 -20.46 4.46 6.80
C ASN A 556 -20.97 5.90 6.66
N THR A 557 -20.08 6.90 6.67
CA THR A 557 -20.49 8.31 6.46
C THR A 557 -21.04 8.55 5.05
N LYS A 558 -20.51 7.83 4.05
CA LYS A 558 -21.14 7.66 2.73
C LYS A 558 -21.01 6.22 2.24
N GLY A 559 -22.04 5.70 1.58
CA GLY A 559 -22.02 4.36 1.00
C GLY A 559 -21.19 4.30 -0.29
N ILE A 560 -21.75 4.82 -1.39
CA ILE A 560 -21.12 4.87 -2.72
C ILE A 560 -21.06 6.32 -3.21
N VAL A 561 -19.90 6.75 -3.72
CA VAL A 561 -19.68 8.07 -4.32
C VAL A 561 -19.17 7.90 -5.75
N SER A 562 -19.95 8.35 -6.74
CA SER A 562 -19.65 8.32 -8.17
C SER A 562 -19.35 9.73 -8.67
N ARG A 563 -18.21 9.94 -9.35
CA ARG A 563 -17.77 11.27 -9.82
C ARG A 563 -17.28 11.24 -11.27
N PHE A 564 -17.96 11.93 -12.17
CA PHE A 564 -17.64 11.97 -13.61
C PHE A 564 -17.55 10.57 -14.26
N CYS A 565 -18.47 9.68 -13.92
CA CYS A 565 -18.56 8.32 -14.46
C CYS A 565 -19.64 8.24 -15.55
N SER A 566 -19.30 7.79 -16.75
CA SER A 566 -20.21 7.81 -17.91
C SER A 566 -21.34 6.79 -17.82
N SER A 567 -21.07 5.58 -17.30
CA SER A 567 -22.08 4.54 -17.11
C SER A 567 -21.75 3.61 -15.95
N PHE A 568 -22.75 3.28 -15.14
CA PHE A 568 -22.62 2.40 -13.97
C PHE A 568 -23.98 1.87 -13.48
N GLU A 569 -23.94 0.88 -12.60
CA GLU A 569 -25.11 0.17 -12.06
C GLU A 569 -24.96 -0.04 -10.54
N ILE A 570 -25.99 0.29 -9.76
CA ILE A 570 -26.02 0.07 -8.30
C ILE A 570 -27.35 -0.60 -7.97
N GLN A 571 -27.35 -1.91 -7.70
CA GLN A 571 -28.60 -2.66 -7.50
C GLN A 571 -28.61 -3.65 -6.33
N ASP A 572 -29.77 -3.91 -5.75
CA ASP A 572 -29.97 -4.93 -4.70
C ASP A 572 -29.12 -4.73 -3.42
N ASN A 573 -28.64 -3.51 -3.13
CA ASN A 573 -27.77 -3.26 -1.97
C ASN A 573 -28.56 -2.77 -0.74
N LEU A 574 -28.08 -3.13 0.45
CA LEU A 574 -28.58 -2.60 1.73
C LEU A 574 -27.65 -1.49 2.25
N PHE A 575 -28.21 -0.34 2.59
CA PHE A 575 -27.49 0.76 3.23
C PHE A 575 -28.11 1.06 4.61
N GLU A 576 -27.29 1.04 5.67
CA GLU A 576 -27.71 1.33 7.05
C GLU A 576 -26.94 2.54 7.58
N MET A 577 -27.57 3.71 7.61
CA MET A 577 -27.00 4.92 8.19
C MET A 577 -27.41 5.02 9.66
N ASN A 578 -26.44 5.04 10.59
CA ASN A 578 -26.73 5.16 12.03
C ASN A 578 -26.35 6.54 12.56
N ALA A 579 -27.36 7.36 12.88
CA ALA A 579 -27.17 8.70 13.40
C ALA A 579 -26.51 8.74 14.79
N ASP A 580 -26.78 7.75 15.65
CA ASP A 580 -26.37 7.76 17.06
C ASP A 580 -24.88 7.44 17.26
N GLU A 581 -24.25 6.79 16.28
CA GLU A 581 -22.81 6.46 16.28
C GLU A 581 -21.94 7.49 15.52
N HIS A 582 -22.53 8.47 14.84
CA HIS A 582 -21.78 9.55 14.18
C HIS A 582 -21.19 10.68 15.06
N PRO A 583 -21.75 11.10 16.22
CA PRO A 583 -21.49 12.43 16.77
C PRO A 583 -20.16 12.63 17.51
N THR A 584 -19.35 11.58 17.70
CA THR A 584 -18.00 11.69 18.32
C THR A 584 -16.85 11.46 17.34
N TYR A 585 -17.12 10.97 16.12
CA TYR A 585 -16.11 10.41 15.22
C TYR A 585 -15.61 11.39 14.14
N PHE A 586 -16.36 12.46 13.84
CA PHE A 586 -16.18 13.27 12.62
C PHE A 586 -16.12 14.79 12.86
N ASN A 587 -15.78 15.25 14.07
CA ASN A 587 -15.98 16.63 14.54
C ASN A 587 -15.30 17.77 13.74
N ALA A 588 -14.45 17.47 12.75
CA ALA A 588 -13.85 18.44 11.83
C ALA A 588 -14.38 18.37 10.37
N GLU A 589 -15.05 17.29 9.96
CA GLU A 589 -15.64 17.10 8.62
C GLU A 589 -17.18 17.31 8.63
N LEU A 590 -17.74 17.91 9.70
CA LEU A 590 -19.20 18.00 9.96
C LEU A 590 -20.03 18.79 8.92
N SER A 591 -19.43 19.52 7.98
CA SER A 591 -20.15 20.31 6.97
C SER A 591 -20.38 19.55 5.64
N ILE A 592 -20.57 18.23 5.70
CA ILE A 592 -20.68 17.35 4.53
C ILE A 592 -21.99 16.55 4.61
N ASP A 593 -22.78 16.55 3.54
CA ASP A 593 -24.01 15.75 3.44
C ASP A 593 -23.71 14.28 3.72
N LYS A 594 -24.51 13.63 4.58
CA LYS A 594 -24.40 12.19 4.84
C LYS A 594 -25.31 11.47 3.84
N SER A 595 -24.78 10.54 3.05
CA SER A 595 -25.48 10.03 1.87
C SER A 595 -25.20 8.55 1.59
N CYS A 596 -26.24 7.72 1.42
CA CYS A 596 -26.05 6.34 0.96
C CYS A 596 -25.41 6.30 -0.43
N ILE A 597 -25.91 7.10 -1.37
CA ILE A 597 -25.37 7.25 -2.73
C ILE A 597 -25.19 8.74 -3.06
N GLU A 598 -24.02 9.12 -3.57
CA GLU A 598 -23.71 10.43 -4.15
C GLU A 598 -23.29 10.25 -5.62
N ILE A 599 -23.96 10.93 -6.55
CA ILE A 599 -23.62 10.93 -7.99
C ILE A 599 -23.37 12.37 -8.41
N PHE A 600 -22.14 12.66 -8.84
CA PHE A 600 -21.68 14.00 -9.20
C PHE A 600 -21.04 14.04 -10.59
N GLY A 601 -21.42 15.02 -11.41
CA GLY A 601 -20.86 15.22 -12.74
C GLY A 601 -21.61 14.45 -13.83
N SER A 602 -21.44 14.92 -15.08
CA SER A 602 -22.19 14.45 -16.25
C SER A 602 -22.07 12.94 -16.46
N ALA A 603 -23.22 12.26 -16.48
CA ALA A 603 -23.36 10.84 -16.78
C ALA A 603 -24.09 10.64 -18.11
N GLN A 604 -23.77 9.56 -18.84
CA GLN A 604 -24.45 9.23 -20.10
C GLN A 604 -25.71 8.38 -19.85
N GLY A 605 -25.68 7.57 -18.79
CA GLY A 605 -26.80 6.79 -18.26
C GLY A 605 -26.37 6.01 -17.01
N PHE A 606 -27.24 5.84 -16.02
CA PHE A 606 -26.97 5.03 -14.83
C PHE A 606 -28.27 4.45 -14.27
N THR A 607 -28.21 3.26 -13.66
CA THR A 607 -29.37 2.66 -12.99
C THR A 607 -29.07 2.44 -11.50
N VAL A 608 -29.90 2.99 -10.63
CA VAL A 608 -29.95 2.71 -9.19
C VAL A 608 -31.27 2.00 -8.87
N SER A 609 -31.24 0.70 -8.56
CA SER A 609 -32.49 -0.08 -8.45
C SER A 609 -32.48 -1.26 -7.48
N GLY A 610 -33.59 -1.51 -6.79
CA GLY A 610 -33.71 -2.64 -5.85
C GLY A 610 -32.94 -2.45 -4.54
N ASN A 611 -32.41 -1.25 -4.28
CA ASN A 611 -31.65 -0.97 -3.06
C ASN A 611 -32.60 -0.63 -1.90
N THR A 612 -32.23 -1.05 -0.69
CA THR A 612 -32.93 -0.68 0.55
C THR A 612 -32.05 0.29 1.34
N PHE A 613 -32.57 1.50 1.60
CA PHE A 613 -31.93 2.52 2.41
C PHE A 613 -32.62 2.62 3.77
N VAL A 614 -31.88 2.46 4.86
CA VAL A 614 -32.40 2.45 6.23
C VAL A 614 -31.68 3.49 7.07
N ARG A 615 -32.42 4.42 7.68
CA ARG A 615 -31.90 5.33 8.71
C ARG A 615 -32.19 4.76 10.11
N LEU A 616 -31.16 4.70 10.94
CA LEU A 616 -31.21 4.25 12.34
C LEU A 616 -30.84 5.41 13.28
N GLY A 617 -31.43 5.43 14.47
CA GLY A 617 -31.15 6.40 15.52
C GLY A 617 -31.96 7.70 15.45
N ALA A 618 -31.53 8.72 16.20
CA ALA A 618 -32.16 10.03 16.30
C ALA A 618 -32.13 10.83 14.99
N LEU A 619 -33.01 11.81 14.88
CA LEU A 619 -33.19 12.67 13.71
C LEU A 619 -32.19 13.84 13.69
N SER A 620 -31.81 14.30 12.50
CA SER A 620 -31.27 15.64 12.30
C SER A 620 -32.37 16.70 12.44
N GLU A 621 -32.04 17.89 12.93
CA GLU A 621 -32.93 19.06 12.82
C GLU A 621 -32.89 19.68 11.40
N ASP A 622 -31.84 19.36 10.62
CA ASP A 622 -31.49 20.00 9.33
C ASP A 622 -31.63 19.07 8.09
N CYS A 623 -32.42 17.99 8.16
CA CYS A 623 -32.66 17.05 7.05
C CYS A 623 -31.37 16.55 6.33
N SER A 624 -30.37 16.12 7.10
CA SER A 624 -28.98 15.93 6.64
C SER A 624 -28.63 14.51 6.17
N TYR A 625 -29.58 13.58 6.23
CA TYR A 625 -29.40 12.17 5.86
C TYR A 625 -30.15 11.83 4.56
N TYR A 626 -29.38 11.66 3.48
CA TYR A 626 -29.88 11.46 2.11
C TYR A 626 -29.77 9.99 1.66
N GLY A 627 -30.78 9.49 0.96
CA GLY A 627 -30.70 8.21 0.25
C GLY A 627 -29.80 8.34 -0.98
N THR A 628 -30.28 8.98 -2.03
CA THR A 628 -29.47 9.30 -3.22
C THR A 628 -29.42 10.79 -3.50
N ILE A 629 -28.22 11.34 -3.70
CA ILE A 629 -27.99 12.72 -4.18
C ILE A 629 -27.46 12.67 -5.61
N CYS A 630 -28.13 13.34 -6.55
CA CYS A 630 -27.66 13.59 -7.90
C CYS A 630 -27.29 15.07 -8.08
N THR A 631 -26.10 15.35 -8.60
CA THR A 631 -25.56 16.71 -8.75
C THR A 631 -24.88 16.89 -10.10
N VAL A 632 -25.37 17.84 -10.92
CA VAL A 632 -24.90 18.10 -12.30
C VAL A 632 -24.75 16.84 -13.18
N THR A 633 -25.64 15.85 -13.06
CA THR A 633 -25.59 14.62 -13.89
C THR A 633 -25.96 14.86 -15.35
N GLY A 634 -26.53 16.03 -15.67
CA GLY A 634 -26.93 16.43 -17.01
C GLY A 634 -28.07 15.62 -17.61
N HIS A 635 -28.32 15.85 -18.90
CA HIS A 635 -29.39 15.25 -19.70
C HIS A 635 -29.07 13.82 -20.15
N GLY A 636 -28.47 13.00 -19.26
CA GLY A 636 -28.16 11.60 -19.52
C GLY A 636 -29.43 10.83 -19.90
N LEU A 637 -29.30 9.98 -20.92
CA LEU A 637 -30.44 9.41 -21.64
C LEU A 637 -31.09 8.22 -20.90
N ASP A 638 -30.37 7.65 -19.92
CA ASP A 638 -30.72 6.42 -19.19
C ASP A 638 -30.46 6.62 -17.67
N ASN A 639 -30.68 7.84 -17.13
CA ASN A 639 -30.46 8.17 -15.72
C ASN A 639 -31.70 7.78 -14.87
N GLU A 640 -31.77 6.53 -14.42
CA GLU A 640 -32.94 5.93 -13.75
C GLU A 640 -32.68 5.61 -12.26
N ILE A 641 -33.55 6.06 -11.36
CA ILE A 641 -33.61 5.61 -9.97
C ILE A 641 -34.96 4.92 -9.75
N ILE A 642 -34.96 3.59 -9.66
CA ILE A 642 -36.16 2.77 -9.84
C ILE A 642 -36.29 1.57 -8.89
N ASN A 643 -37.46 1.38 -8.26
CA ASN A 643 -37.72 0.28 -7.31
C ASN A 643 -36.75 0.26 -6.11
N ASN A 644 -36.50 1.38 -5.44
CA ASN A 644 -35.71 1.41 -4.19
C ASN A 644 -36.59 1.74 -2.98
N ASP A 645 -36.29 1.12 -1.84
CA ASP A 645 -37.01 1.32 -0.59
C ASP A 645 -36.26 2.32 0.29
N TYR A 646 -36.94 3.35 0.80
CA TYR A 646 -36.37 4.39 1.65
C TYR A 646 -37.06 4.38 3.02
N VAL A 647 -36.47 3.66 3.97
CA VAL A 647 -37.03 3.39 5.30
C VAL A 647 -36.55 4.44 6.30
N SER A 648 -37.46 5.33 6.71
CA SER A 648 -37.22 6.45 7.63
C SER A 648 -36.06 7.39 7.26
N MET A 649 -35.67 7.44 5.99
CA MET A 649 -34.73 8.43 5.46
C MET A 649 -35.29 9.84 5.61
N GLU A 650 -34.42 10.85 5.82
CA GLU A 650 -34.87 12.24 5.92
C GLU A 650 -35.13 12.84 4.54
N VAL A 651 -34.20 12.62 3.60
CA VAL A 651 -34.43 12.90 2.18
C VAL A 651 -34.22 11.61 1.39
N GLY A 652 -35.25 11.15 0.69
CA GLY A 652 -35.17 9.94 -0.13
C GLY A 652 -34.23 10.17 -1.33
N ASN A 653 -34.63 11.07 -2.23
CA ASN A 653 -33.84 11.49 -3.37
C ASN A 653 -33.63 13.01 -3.40
N ALA A 654 -32.43 13.44 -3.80
CA ALA A 654 -32.11 14.86 -4.00
C ALA A 654 -31.52 15.12 -5.40
N ALA A 655 -31.89 16.26 -6.00
CA ALA A 655 -31.35 16.75 -7.25
C ALA A 655 -30.82 18.19 -7.11
N ARG A 656 -29.52 18.37 -7.41
CA ARG A 656 -28.81 19.65 -7.35
C ARG A 656 -28.34 20.08 -8.74
N PHE A 657 -28.61 21.32 -9.12
CA PHE A 657 -28.31 21.88 -10.45
C PHE A 657 -28.87 21.02 -11.62
N ASN A 658 -28.30 21.12 -12.82
CA ASN A 658 -28.83 20.46 -14.02
C ASN A 658 -28.67 18.91 -13.99
N ASN A 659 -29.76 18.19 -13.77
CA ASN A 659 -29.87 16.73 -13.94
C ASN A 659 -30.94 16.33 -14.98
N GLY A 660 -31.49 17.28 -15.76
CA GLY A 660 -32.47 16.99 -16.80
C GLY A 660 -33.08 18.21 -17.50
N ASN A 661 -33.87 17.95 -18.55
CA ASN A 661 -34.62 18.94 -19.34
C ASN A 661 -35.99 18.38 -19.76
N GLU A 662 -36.65 19.04 -20.72
CA GLU A 662 -37.99 18.67 -21.20
C GLU A 662 -38.10 17.24 -21.74
N GLU A 663 -37.04 16.71 -22.38
CA GLU A 663 -37.05 15.39 -23.03
C GLU A 663 -36.25 14.33 -22.27
N ASN A 664 -35.13 14.70 -21.62
CA ASN A 664 -34.09 13.77 -21.18
C ASN A 664 -33.50 14.13 -19.80
N GLY A 665 -33.04 13.13 -19.06
CA GLY A 665 -32.39 13.28 -17.75
C GLY A 665 -32.95 12.36 -16.68
N LEU A 666 -32.70 12.73 -15.43
CA LEU A 666 -33.01 11.94 -14.23
C LEU A 666 -34.50 11.68 -14.05
N VAL A 667 -34.86 10.42 -13.77
CA VAL A 667 -36.21 9.97 -13.42
C VAL A 667 -36.26 9.17 -12.12
N TYR A 668 -37.35 9.37 -11.37
CA TYR A 668 -37.68 8.63 -10.15
C TYR A 668 -38.93 7.79 -10.41
N LEU A 669 -38.80 6.47 -10.39
CA LEU A 669 -39.89 5.54 -10.72
C LEU A 669 -40.05 4.48 -9.63
N CYS A 670 -41.27 4.17 -9.22
CA CYS A 670 -41.56 3.01 -8.36
C CYS A 670 -40.75 2.89 -7.06
N ASN A 671 -40.23 3.99 -6.53
CA ASN A 671 -39.56 4.01 -5.24
C ASN A 671 -40.60 4.03 -4.11
N ASP A 672 -40.34 3.34 -3.00
CA ASP A 672 -41.22 3.29 -1.84
C ASP A 672 -40.61 4.07 -0.67
N PHE A 673 -41.19 5.22 -0.34
CA PHE A 673 -40.77 6.07 0.76
C PHE A 673 -41.56 5.65 2.01
N LEU A 674 -40.98 4.75 2.80
CA LEU A 674 -41.61 4.14 3.96
C LEU A 674 -41.30 4.93 5.24
N ALA A 675 -42.33 5.61 5.78
CA ALA A 675 -42.20 6.51 6.92
C ALA A 675 -41.49 5.90 8.15
N GLU A 676 -41.96 4.75 8.64
CA GLU A 676 -41.51 4.15 9.90
C GLU A 676 -41.50 2.61 9.89
N PRO A 677 -40.39 1.96 10.29
CA PRO A 677 -40.46 0.68 10.99
C PRO A 677 -40.85 0.94 12.47
N PRO A 678 -41.54 0.01 13.15
CA PRO A 678 -42.14 0.29 14.46
C PRO A 678 -41.12 0.70 15.54
N GLY A 679 -41.14 1.98 15.94
CA GLY A 679 -40.33 2.53 17.05
C GLY A 679 -39.34 3.63 16.68
N VAL A 680 -39.25 4.03 15.40
CA VAL A 680 -38.52 5.23 14.97
C VAL A 680 -39.44 6.44 15.06
N ALA A 681 -38.92 7.63 15.36
CA ALA A 681 -39.70 8.87 15.38
C ALA A 681 -39.84 9.46 13.96
N PRO A 682 -40.98 10.09 13.61
CA PRO A 682 -41.19 10.69 12.30
C PRO A 682 -40.28 11.90 12.10
N GLY A 683 -39.78 12.09 10.87
CA GLY A 683 -38.85 13.16 10.53
C GLY A 683 -39.39 14.58 10.75
N PRO A 684 -38.51 15.60 10.79
CA PRO A 684 -38.93 17.00 10.81
C PRO A 684 -39.88 17.32 9.66
N GLU A 685 -40.88 18.18 9.89
CA GLU A 685 -41.89 18.60 8.89
C GLU A 685 -41.30 19.26 7.63
N ASN A 686 -40.00 19.57 7.65
CA ASN A 686 -39.25 20.17 6.54
C ASN A 686 -38.70 19.15 5.54
N CYS A 687 -38.63 17.86 5.90
CA CYS A 687 -37.94 16.84 5.11
C CYS A 687 -38.88 16.12 4.14
N VAL A 688 -38.37 15.71 2.97
CA VAL A 688 -39.18 15.35 1.80
C VAL A 688 -38.63 14.15 1.04
N ASP A 689 -39.53 13.38 0.44
CA ASP A 689 -39.22 12.14 -0.27
C ASP A 689 -38.37 12.41 -1.52
N ILE A 690 -38.65 13.51 -2.22
CA ILE A 690 -37.88 14.01 -3.35
C ILE A 690 -37.65 15.53 -3.19
N LEU A 691 -36.38 15.92 -3.11
CA LEU A 691 -35.93 17.31 -3.00
C LEU A 691 -35.24 17.77 -4.29
N ILE A 692 -35.79 18.79 -4.94
CA ILE A 692 -35.12 19.53 -6.02
C ILE A 692 -34.66 20.86 -5.42
N GLU A 693 -33.35 20.99 -5.23
CA GLU A 693 -32.73 22.17 -4.60
C GLU A 693 -32.68 23.39 -5.54
N PRO A 694 -32.45 24.61 -5.02
CA PRO A 694 -32.36 25.84 -5.82
C PRO A 694 -31.47 25.74 -7.08
N GLY A 695 -32.09 25.91 -8.24
CA GLY A 695 -31.44 25.77 -9.57
C GLY A 695 -31.36 24.32 -10.08
N GLY A 696 -31.96 23.37 -9.37
CA GLY A 696 -32.09 21.98 -9.74
C GLY A 696 -33.04 21.73 -10.92
N THR A 697 -32.69 20.76 -11.76
CA THR A 697 -33.60 20.18 -12.77
C THR A 697 -33.49 18.66 -12.79
N ILE A 698 -34.57 18.00 -13.21
CA ILE A 698 -34.67 16.56 -13.53
C ILE A 698 -35.41 16.42 -14.87
N ARG A 699 -35.69 15.21 -15.40
CA ARG A 699 -36.54 15.10 -16.61
C ARG A 699 -37.91 15.73 -16.31
N LYS A 700 -38.41 16.61 -17.19
CA LYS A 700 -39.65 17.37 -16.95
C LYS A 700 -40.84 16.47 -16.63
N GLU A 701 -41.03 15.44 -17.46
CA GLU A 701 -42.14 14.50 -17.34
C GLU A 701 -41.70 13.26 -16.56
N GLN A 702 -42.27 13.02 -15.38
CA GLN A 702 -41.97 11.88 -14.51
C GLN A 702 -43.05 10.81 -14.69
N HIS A 703 -42.71 9.76 -15.44
CA HIS A 703 -43.58 8.66 -15.84
C HIS A 703 -42.74 7.44 -16.28
N GLY A 704 -43.33 6.25 -16.19
CA GLY A 704 -42.83 5.04 -16.83
C GLY A 704 -43.21 4.97 -18.32
N MET A 705 -42.77 3.92 -18.99
CA MET A 705 -43.23 3.54 -20.33
C MET A 705 -43.61 2.06 -20.33
N ASN A 706 -44.66 1.70 -21.07
CA ASN A 706 -45.02 0.30 -21.32
C ASN A 706 -44.26 -0.27 -22.55
N GLN A 707 -44.70 -1.45 -23.01
CA GLN A 707 -44.08 -2.22 -24.09
C GLN A 707 -44.33 -1.65 -25.50
N ASP A 708 -45.42 -0.91 -25.64
CA ASP A 708 -45.84 -0.22 -26.85
C ASP A 708 -45.37 1.26 -26.84
N ASN A 709 -44.49 1.62 -25.89
CA ASN A 709 -43.97 2.96 -25.59
C ASN A 709 -45.04 3.99 -25.16
N GLU A 710 -46.17 3.53 -24.63
CA GLU A 710 -47.21 4.39 -24.05
C GLU A 710 -46.80 4.87 -22.65
N VAL A 711 -47.29 6.06 -22.25
CA VAL A 711 -46.93 6.75 -21.00
C VAL A 711 -47.66 6.11 -19.83
N THR A 712 -46.94 5.68 -18.78
CA THR A 712 -47.55 5.02 -17.61
C THR A 712 -47.21 5.72 -16.29
N PRO A 713 -48.05 5.61 -15.24
CA PRO A 713 -47.78 6.20 -13.92
C PRO A 713 -46.35 5.97 -13.42
N ALA A 714 -45.73 7.00 -12.84
CA ALA A 714 -44.38 6.91 -12.27
C ALA A 714 -44.31 5.93 -11.08
N GLY A 715 -45.43 5.66 -10.42
CA GLY A 715 -45.59 4.53 -9.50
C GLY A 715 -44.93 4.64 -8.13
N ASN A 716 -44.15 5.69 -7.85
CA ASN A 716 -43.55 5.91 -6.52
C ASN A 716 -44.65 6.01 -5.44
N ILE A 717 -44.36 5.50 -4.24
CA ILE A 717 -45.23 5.51 -3.06
C ILE A 717 -44.62 6.50 -2.06
N PHE A 718 -45.39 7.51 -1.66
CA PHE A 718 -44.91 8.64 -0.84
C PHE A 718 -45.36 8.54 0.63
N ALA A 719 -44.49 8.98 1.52
CA ALA A 719 -44.78 9.32 2.92
C ALA A 719 -44.86 10.83 3.16
N SER A 720 -44.10 11.63 2.39
CA SER A 720 -44.04 13.09 2.43
C SER A 720 -44.41 13.67 1.05
N SER A 721 -44.02 14.91 0.77
CA SER A 721 -44.23 15.55 -0.55
C SER A 721 -42.97 15.54 -1.43
N ILE A 722 -43.12 16.04 -2.66
CA ILE A 722 -42.01 16.49 -3.50
C ILE A 722 -41.79 17.98 -3.24
N SER A 723 -40.55 18.43 -3.00
CA SER A 723 -40.21 19.86 -2.92
C SER A 723 -39.42 20.29 -4.14
N ASN A 724 -39.90 21.29 -4.89
CA ASN A 724 -39.17 21.94 -5.97
C ASN A 724 -38.94 23.42 -5.59
N GLN A 725 -37.71 23.75 -5.23
CA GLN A 725 -37.33 25.07 -4.73
C GLN A 725 -36.72 25.92 -5.85
N SER A 726 -37.37 27.02 -6.26
CA SER A 726 -36.73 28.00 -7.14
C SER A 726 -35.75 28.89 -6.36
N GLY A 727 -34.60 29.17 -6.96
CA GLY A 727 -33.61 30.12 -6.42
C GLY A 727 -33.79 31.51 -7.03
N GLU A 728 -33.59 32.57 -6.22
CA GLU A 728 -33.71 33.95 -6.70
C GLU A 728 -32.87 34.21 -7.95
N GLY A 729 -33.52 34.52 -9.07
CA GLY A 729 -32.86 34.91 -10.33
C GLY A 729 -32.53 33.78 -11.31
N GLN A 730 -32.99 32.54 -11.07
CA GLN A 730 -33.09 31.51 -12.10
C GLN A 730 -34.56 31.22 -12.43
N ASN A 731 -34.86 30.76 -13.66
CA ASN A 731 -36.23 30.68 -14.19
C ASN A 731 -37.25 30.09 -13.20
N ASP A 732 -38.22 30.91 -12.76
CA ASP A 732 -39.36 30.54 -11.90
C ASP A 732 -40.40 29.60 -12.59
N LEU A 733 -39.97 28.83 -13.59
CA LEU A 733 -40.82 28.11 -14.55
C LEU A 733 -40.28 26.72 -14.94
N TYR A 734 -39.41 26.10 -14.13
CA TYR A 734 -39.13 24.66 -14.30
C TYR A 734 -40.22 23.81 -13.64
N GLU A 735 -41.36 23.75 -14.34
CA GLU A 735 -42.50 22.89 -14.01
C GLU A 735 -42.15 21.42 -14.22
N ILE A 736 -42.35 20.59 -13.20
CA ILE A 736 -42.26 19.12 -13.27
C ILE A 736 -43.67 18.57 -13.44
N ILE A 737 -43.89 17.70 -14.41
CA ILE A 737 -45.18 17.01 -14.62
C ILE A 737 -45.05 15.60 -14.05
N TYR A 738 -45.76 15.33 -12.95
CA TYR A 738 -45.73 14.04 -12.26
C TYR A 738 -47.00 13.23 -12.55
N TYR A 739 -46.84 12.06 -13.17
CA TYR A 739 -47.95 11.21 -13.57
C TYR A 739 -48.22 10.08 -12.56
N PHE A 740 -49.46 9.95 -12.08
CA PHE A 740 -49.84 9.00 -11.02
C PHE A 740 -51.12 8.21 -11.33
N LYS A 741 -51.32 7.05 -10.68
CA LYS A 741 -52.51 6.19 -10.87
C LYS A 741 -53.72 6.70 -10.04
N PRO A 742 -54.86 7.04 -10.65
CA PRO A 742 -56.09 7.34 -9.94
C PRO A 742 -56.51 6.19 -9.02
N GLY A 743 -57.06 6.54 -7.84
CA GLY A 743 -57.45 5.55 -6.83
C GLY A 743 -56.30 4.98 -5.98
N ALA A 744 -55.03 5.27 -6.30
CA ALA A 744 -53.87 4.96 -5.45
C ALA A 744 -53.39 6.23 -4.71
N PRO A 745 -53.99 6.61 -3.57
CA PRO A 745 -53.75 7.91 -2.95
C PRO A 745 -52.30 8.12 -2.47
N SER A 746 -51.59 7.05 -2.12
CA SER A 746 -50.16 7.11 -1.73
C SER A 746 -49.21 7.37 -2.90
N GLN A 747 -49.69 7.37 -4.14
CA GLN A 747 -48.89 7.77 -5.32
C GLN A 747 -49.06 9.25 -5.69
N ASN A 748 -49.90 9.99 -4.95
CA ASN A 748 -50.08 11.43 -5.14
C ASN A 748 -49.14 12.18 -4.18
N PRO A 749 -48.11 12.91 -4.67
CA PRO A 749 -47.14 13.61 -3.83
C PRO A 749 -47.69 14.87 -3.13
N GLY A 750 -48.96 15.21 -3.34
CA GLY A 750 -49.57 16.42 -2.77
C GLY A 750 -49.17 17.71 -3.50
N SER A 751 -50.01 18.74 -3.36
CA SER A 751 -49.83 20.01 -4.07
C SER A 751 -48.56 20.74 -3.65
N SER A 752 -47.62 20.89 -4.58
CA SER A 752 -46.28 21.43 -4.32
C SER A 752 -45.90 22.48 -5.37
N THR A 753 -45.19 23.53 -4.97
CA THR A 753 -44.74 24.60 -5.87
C THR A 753 -43.90 24.01 -7.01
N GLY A 754 -44.16 24.40 -8.27
CA GLY A 754 -43.40 23.91 -9.42
C GLY A 754 -43.64 22.44 -9.80
N VAL A 755 -44.67 21.77 -9.25
CA VAL A 755 -45.07 20.41 -9.60
C VAL A 755 -46.53 20.39 -10.07
N LEU A 756 -46.72 20.10 -11.36
CA LEU A 756 -48.02 19.75 -11.94
C LEU A 756 -48.26 18.24 -11.75
N ILE A 757 -49.48 17.85 -11.39
CA ILE A 757 -49.82 16.47 -11.03
C ILE A 757 -50.94 15.98 -11.95
N GLU A 758 -50.62 15.01 -12.81
CA GLU A 758 -51.51 14.53 -13.88
C GLU A 758 -51.98 13.09 -13.63
N PRO A 759 -53.30 12.82 -13.55
CA PRO A 759 -53.84 11.47 -13.37
C PRO A 759 -53.84 10.65 -14.67
N LEU A 760 -53.26 9.44 -14.65
CA LEU A 760 -53.33 8.48 -15.77
C LEU A 760 -54.11 7.22 -15.40
N ASP A 761 -55.25 7.03 -16.06
CA ASP A 761 -56.25 5.97 -15.81
C ASP A 761 -55.94 4.64 -16.53
N GLU A 762 -54.79 4.51 -17.20
CA GLU A 762 -54.50 3.38 -18.10
C GLU A 762 -54.02 2.11 -17.38
N GLU A 763 -54.90 1.09 -17.34
CA GLU A 763 -54.58 -0.26 -16.84
C GLU A 763 -53.86 -1.12 -17.89
N LEU A 764 -52.57 -0.85 -18.16
CA LEU A 764 -51.74 -1.71 -19.01
C LEU A 764 -50.48 -2.26 -18.29
N TYR A 765 -50.72 -2.96 -17.18
CA TYR A 765 -49.71 -3.73 -16.44
C TYR A 765 -50.18 -5.18 -16.23
N CYS A 766 -49.26 -6.15 -16.19
CA CYS A 766 -49.57 -7.55 -15.88
C CYS A 766 -49.77 -7.81 -14.36
N GLY A 767 -50.47 -6.90 -13.67
CA GLY A 767 -50.72 -6.92 -12.23
C GLY A 767 -51.39 -5.61 -11.78
N GLU A 768 -52.00 -5.61 -10.59
CA GLU A 768 -52.76 -4.44 -10.09
C GLU A 768 -51.87 -3.20 -9.80
N ALA A 769 -50.57 -3.41 -9.57
CA ALA A 769 -49.60 -2.38 -9.20
C ALA A 769 -48.82 -1.83 -10.43
N PRO A 770 -48.66 -0.49 -10.55
CA PRO A 770 -47.96 0.16 -11.66
C PRO A 770 -46.44 0.01 -11.66
N CYS A 771 -45.92 -0.88 -10.81
CA CYS A 771 -44.50 -1.22 -10.66
C CYS A 771 -44.24 -2.72 -10.90
N SER A 772 -45.28 -3.45 -11.33
CA SER A 772 -45.13 -4.77 -11.90
C SER A 772 -44.07 -4.73 -13.03
N PRO A 773 -43.25 -5.78 -13.23
CA PRO A 773 -42.44 -5.86 -14.44
C PRO A 773 -43.32 -5.66 -15.68
N PRO A 774 -42.79 -5.08 -16.78
CA PRO A 774 -43.48 -5.14 -18.06
C PRO A 774 -43.81 -6.60 -18.36
N CYS A 775 -44.96 -6.83 -19.00
CA CYS A 775 -45.49 -8.18 -19.27
C CYS A 775 -44.48 -9.09 -19.98
N PRO A 776 -44.75 -10.41 -20.09
CA PRO A 776 -44.06 -11.26 -21.06
C PRO A 776 -44.35 -10.76 -22.49
N GLU A 777 -43.54 -9.81 -22.94
CA GLU A 777 -43.40 -9.41 -24.35
C GLU A 777 -43.09 -10.67 -25.16
N ASP A 778 -43.62 -10.79 -26.38
CA ASP A 778 -43.23 -11.89 -27.26
C ASP A 778 -41.69 -11.86 -27.44
N PRO A 779 -40.96 -12.93 -27.06
CA PRO A 779 -39.50 -12.97 -27.21
C PRO A 779 -39.03 -12.72 -28.65
N ILE A 780 -39.88 -12.94 -29.65
CA ILE A 780 -39.64 -12.61 -31.05
C ILE A 780 -39.54 -11.08 -31.26
N LEU A 781 -40.35 -10.29 -30.56
CA LEU A 781 -40.32 -8.82 -30.61
C LEU A 781 -39.11 -8.25 -29.85
N ILE A 782 -38.82 -8.76 -28.64
CA ILE A 782 -37.64 -8.33 -27.87
C ILE A 782 -36.35 -8.64 -28.66
N LYS A 783 -36.28 -9.83 -29.27
CA LYS A 783 -35.21 -10.22 -30.19
C LYS A 783 -35.10 -9.24 -31.37
N ALA A 784 -36.21 -8.94 -32.05
CA ALA A 784 -36.20 -8.05 -33.20
C ALA A 784 -35.66 -6.66 -32.85
N ARG A 785 -36.02 -6.12 -31.68
CA ARG A 785 -35.43 -4.86 -31.16
C ARG A 785 -33.94 -4.99 -30.88
N PHE A 786 -33.50 -6.04 -30.19
CA PHE A 786 -32.07 -6.28 -29.89
C PHE A 786 -31.21 -6.37 -31.17
N GLU A 787 -31.69 -7.08 -32.19
CA GLU A 787 -30.99 -7.25 -33.47
C GLU A 787 -31.01 -5.96 -34.32
N ASP A 788 -32.15 -5.26 -34.41
CA ASP A 788 -32.29 -3.99 -35.16
C ASP A 788 -31.45 -2.86 -34.53
N PHE A 789 -31.50 -2.68 -33.21
CA PHE A 789 -30.71 -1.65 -32.54
C PHE A 789 -29.19 -1.92 -32.63
N GLY A 790 -28.76 -3.19 -32.57
CA GLY A 790 -27.36 -3.55 -32.88
C GLY A 790 -26.96 -3.18 -34.31
N PHE A 791 -27.79 -3.52 -35.29
CA PHE A 791 -27.54 -3.19 -36.70
C PHE A 791 -27.50 -1.67 -36.97
N ARG A 792 -28.41 -0.89 -36.36
CA ARG A 792 -28.46 0.57 -36.49
C ARG A 792 -27.25 1.24 -35.84
N ARG A 793 -26.84 0.79 -34.65
CA ARG A 793 -25.60 1.23 -33.98
C ARG A 793 -24.40 1.04 -34.90
N ASP A 794 -24.20 -0.18 -35.41
CA ASP A 794 -23.02 -0.52 -36.22
C ASP A 794 -22.99 0.28 -37.53
N SER A 795 -24.14 0.43 -38.18
CA SER A 795 -24.30 1.28 -39.37
C SER A 795 -23.94 2.75 -39.10
N LEU A 796 -24.31 3.28 -37.92
CA LEU A 796 -23.98 4.65 -37.54
C LEU A 796 -22.51 4.84 -37.16
N LEU A 797 -21.86 3.85 -36.53
CA LEU A 797 -20.42 3.89 -36.26
C LEU A 797 -19.60 3.84 -37.56
N GLU A 798 -20.01 3.00 -38.52
CA GLU A 798 -19.39 2.95 -39.85
C GLU A 798 -19.51 4.31 -40.56
N VAL A 799 -20.69 4.94 -40.56
CA VAL A 799 -20.90 6.28 -41.14
C VAL A 799 -20.14 7.37 -40.37
N ALA A 800 -20.15 7.36 -39.03
CA ALA A 800 -19.48 8.36 -38.20
C ALA A 800 -17.96 8.38 -38.40
N SER A 801 -17.35 7.27 -38.83
CA SER A 801 -15.93 7.21 -39.18
C SER A 801 -15.53 8.15 -40.32
N GLY A 802 -16.47 8.51 -41.21
CA GLY A 802 -16.28 9.44 -42.32
C GLY A 802 -16.76 10.88 -42.08
N LEU A 803 -17.25 11.20 -40.87
CA LEU A 803 -17.80 12.52 -40.53
C LEU A 803 -16.83 13.37 -39.68
N SER A 804 -17.11 14.67 -39.56
CA SER A 804 -16.36 15.59 -38.70
C SER A 804 -17.24 16.66 -38.05
N GLY A 805 -16.75 17.27 -36.97
CA GLY A 805 -17.47 18.28 -36.18
C GLY A 805 -18.81 17.77 -35.64
N ALA A 806 -19.77 18.68 -35.51
CA ALA A 806 -21.11 18.40 -34.96
C ALA A 806 -21.86 17.25 -35.67
N GLN A 807 -21.58 16.98 -36.94
CA GLN A 807 -22.20 15.84 -37.66
C GLN A 807 -21.66 14.49 -37.15
N LYS A 808 -20.40 14.42 -36.75
CA LYS A 808 -19.82 13.25 -36.10
C LYS A 808 -20.33 13.11 -34.66
N GLU A 809 -20.34 14.20 -33.90
CA GLU A 809 -20.86 14.21 -32.52
C GLU A 809 -22.32 13.75 -32.45
N GLU A 810 -23.15 14.17 -33.43
CA GLU A 810 -24.53 13.72 -33.57
C GLU A 810 -24.65 12.25 -34.02
N ALA A 811 -23.86 11.81 -35.00
CA ALA A 811 -23.89 10.40 -35.43
C ALA A 811 -23.46 9.46 -34.30
N GLU A 812 -22.46 9.85 -33.50
CA GLU A 812 -22.07 9.13 -32.29
C GLU A 812 -23.15 9.23 -31.19
N ARG A 813 -23.90 10.35 -31.08
CA ARG A 813 -25.04 10.48 -30.14
C ARG A 813 -26.17 9.52 -30.50
N GLN A 814 -26.51 9.42 -31.78
CA GLN A 814 -27.50 8.47 -32.29
C GLN A 814 -27.00 7.01 -32.15
N SER A 815 -25.70 6.76 -32.33
CA SER A 815 -25.12 5.45 -32.03
C SER A 815 -25.19 5.09 -30.53
N ARG A 816 -25.03 6.06 -29.63
CA ARG A 816 -25.17 5.85 -28.17
C ARG A 816 -26.62 5.49 -27.81
N LEU A 817 -27.61 6.18 -28.39
CA LEU A 817 -29.04 5.86 -28.25
C LEU A 817 -29.37 4.41 -28.68
N PHE A 818 -28.83 3.94 -29.80
CA PHE A 818 -29.08 2.55 -30.23
C PHE A 818 -28.32 1.50 -29.40
N GLU A 819 -27.14 1.81 -28.86
CA GLU A 819 -26.46 0.92 -27.89
C GLU A 819 -27.24 0.82 -26.57
N GLN A 820 -27.82 1.92 -26.11
CA GLN A 820 -28.67 2.00 -24.91
C GLN A 820 -29.92 1.13 -25.04
N GLU A 821 -30.69 1.30 -26.12
CA GLU A 821 -31.89 0.49 -26.37
C GLU A 821 -31.58 -0.99 -26.60
N ARG A 822 -30.43 -1.31 -27.22
CA ARG A 822 -29.93 -2.68 -27.30
C ARG A 822 -29.65 -3.28 -25.90
N ARG A 823 -29.14 -2.49 -24.95
CA ARG A 823 -28.96 -2.91 -23.54
C ARG A 823 -30.29 -3.04 -22.78
N ARG A 824 -31.28 -2.17 -23.04
CA ARG A 824 -32.65 -2.30 -22.51
C ARG A 824 -33.28 -3.62 -22.98
N ALA A 825 -33.18 -3.95 -24.26
CA ALA A 825 -33.62 -5.24 -24.80
C ALA A 825 -32.86 -6.45 -24.23
N ALA A 826 -31.53 -6.35 -24.03
CA ALA A 826 -30.74 -7.40 -23.39
C ALA A 826 -31.18 -7.66 -21.93
N ARG A 827 -31.44 -6.59 -21.15
CA ARG A 827 -32.01 -6.67 -19.79
C ARG A 827 -33.37 -7.36 -19.80
N GLN A 828 -34.26 -7.02 -20.75
CA GLN A 828 -35.56 -7.67 -20.91
C GLN A 828 -35.44 -9.18 -21.21
N ILE A 829 -34.55 -9.60 -22.13
CA ILE A 829 -34.29 -11.02 -22.44
C ILE A 829 -33.85 -11.79 -21.18
N LEU A 830 -32.90 -11.24 -20.40
CA LEU A 830 -32.42 -11.91 -19.18
C LEU A 830 -33.50 -11.95 -18.09
N ARG A 831 -34.32 -10.90 -17.95
CA ARG A 831 -35.43 -10.85 -16.97
C ARG A 831 -36.57 -11.82 -17.33
N TYR A 832 -36.85 -12.04 -18.61
CA TYR A 832 -37.79 -13.06 -19.07
C TYR A 832 -37.38 -14.45 -18.58
N TYR A 833 -36.12 -14.85 -18.80
CA TYR A 833 -35.61 -16.14 -18.32
C TYR A 833 -35.66 -16.27 -16.79
N ALA A 834 -35.38 -15.19 -16.05
CA ALA A 834 -35.46 -15.22 -14.59
C ALA A 834 -36.89 -15.47 -14.08
N LEU A 835 -37.89 -14.83 -14.71
CA LEU A 835 -39.30 -14.98 -14.34
C LEU A 835 -39.89 -16.34 -14.76
N ASP A 836 -39.50 -16.87 -15.92
CA ASP A 836 -39.85 -18.23 -16.41
C ASP A 836 -39.40 -19.31 -15.41
N THR A 837 -38.28 -19.11 -14.71
CA THR A 837 -37.74 -20.07 -13.73
C THR A 837 -38.38 -20.06 -12.34
N VAL A 838 -39.35 -19.19 -12.04
CA VAL A 838 -39.97 -19.14 -10.69
C VAL A 838 -41.07 -20.22 -10.50
N ALA A 839 -41.56 -20.83 -11.59
CA ALA A 839 -42.68 -21.77 -11.59
C ALA A 839 -42.30 -23.26 -11.73
N VAL A 840 -41.19 -23.70 -11.11
CA VAL A 840 -40.61 -25.07 -11.25
C VAL A 840 -41.59 -26.20 -10.88
N GLU A 841 -42.59 -25.96 -10.04
CA GLU A 841 -43.62 -26.96 -9.70
C GLU A 841 -44.75 -27.07 -10.73
N ALA A 842 -44.90 -26.09 -11.63
CA ALA A 842 -45.98 -26.02 -12.62
C ALA A 842 -45.51 -26.39 -14.03
N ASP A 843 -44.31 -25.97 -14.43
CA ASP A 843 -43.81 -26.20 -15.79
C ASP A 843 -42.85 -27.40 -15.88
N SER A 844 -42.87 -28.08 -17.02
CA SER A 844 -42.13 -29.33 -17.19
C SER A 844 -40.68 -29.07 -17.63
N ILE A 845 -39.74 -29.84 -17.07
CA ILE A 845 -38.32 -29.87 -17.49
C ILE A 845 -38.19 -30.05 -19.02
N ARG A 846 -39.17 -30.70 -19.66
CA ARG A 846 -39.25 -30.85 -21.11
C ARG A 846 -39.52 -29.53 -21.84
N GLN A 847 -40.46 -28.71 -21.36
CA GLN A 847 -40.76 -27.39 -21.93
C GLN A 847 -39.51 -26.50 -21.87
N TRP A 848 -38.83 -26.51 -20.72
CA TRP A 848 -37.56 -25.81 -20.50
C TRP A 848 -36.45 -26.27 -21.47
N LEU A 849 -36.33 -27.59 -21.70
CA LEU A 849 -35.37 -28.15 -22.66
C LEU A 849 -35.73 -27.83 -24.13
N GLU A 850 -37.01 -27.79 -24.50
CA GLU A 850 -37.44 -27.40 -25.85
C GLU A 850 -37.25 -25.89 -26.10
N ASN A 851 -37.40 -25.05 -25.06
CA ASN A 851 -37.08 -23.61 -25.11
C ASN A 851 -35.58 -23.35 -25.26
N THR A 852 -34.71 -24.02 -24.48
CA THR A 852 -33.24 -23.79 -24.53
C THR A 852 -32.62 -24.09 -25.90
N GLN A 853 -33.17 -25.05 -26.67
CA GLN A 853 -32.72 -25.34 -28.04
C GLN A 853 -33.09 -24.23 -29.05
N THR A 854 -34.18 -23.49 -28.78
CA THR A 854 -34.74 -22.50 -29.71
C THR A 854 -34.01 -21.14 -29.63
N PHE A 855 -33.46 -20.78 -28.47
CA PHE A 855 -32.92 -19.45 -28.19
C PHE A 855 -31.47 -19.42 -27.68
N GLY A 856 -30.75 -20.54 -27.67
CA GLY A 856 -29.43 -20.67 -27.01
C GLY A 856 -28.39 -19.61 -27.40
N SER A 857 -28.34 -19.17 -28.66
CA SER A 857 -27.41 -18.10 -29.09
C SER A 857 -27.77 -16.71 -28.56
N LEU A 858 -29.06 -16.43 -28.32
CA LEU A 858 -29.52 -15.13 -27.83
C LEU A 858 -29.33 -15.01 -26.32
N TYR A 859 -29.51 -16.10 -25.56
CA TYR A 859 -29.10 -16.12 -24.16
C TYR A 859 -27.58 -15.90 -24.05
N LEU A 860 -26.77 -16.56 -24.89
CA LEU A 860 -25.31 -16.36 -24.91
C LEU A 860 -24.93 -14.91 -25.28
N LEU A 861 -25.52 -14.31 -26.33
CA LEU A 861 -25.23 -12.91 -26.70
C LEU A 861 -25.72 -11.90 -25.65
N ALA A 862 -26.96 -11.99 -25.17
CA ALA A 862 -27.49 -11.05 -24.18
C ALA A 862 -26.70 -11.14 -22.86
N ARG A 863 -26.31 -12.35 -22.46
CA ARG A 863 -25.36 -12.57 -21.37
C ARG A 863 -24.00 -11.95 -21.67
N GLU A 864 -23.41 -12.19 -22.85
CA GLU A 864 -22.08 -11.69 -23.18
C GLU A 864 -22.02 -10.15 -23.30
N GLU A 865 -23.08 -9.51 -23.77
CA GLU A 865 -23.18 -8.04 -23.75
C GLU A 865 -23.40 -7.48 -22.34
N PHE A 866 -24.25 -8.13 -21.52
CA PHE A 866 -24.49 -7.74 -20.13
C PHE A 866 -23.25 -7.94 -19.22
N PHE A 867 -22.44 -8.97 -19.47
CA PHE A 867 -21.26 -9.28 -18.66
C PHE A 867 -19.92 -8.78 -19.25
N PHE A 868 -19.84 -8.48 -20.56
CA PHE A 868 -18.57 -8.13 -21.25
C PHE A 868 -18.68 -7.01 -22.30
N GLY A 869 -19.64 -6.09 -22.20
CA GLY A 869 -20.01 -5.07 -23.21
C GLY A 869 -19.00 -3.98 -23.62
N ILE A 870 -17.74 -4.34 -23.90
CA ILE A 870 -16.80 -3.67 -24.82
C ILE A 870 -16.04 -4.74 -25.62
N TRP A 871 -16.43 -4.98 -26.86
CA TRP A 871 -15.62 -5.74 -27.83
C TRP A 871 -15.74 -5.16 -29.24
N LEU A 872 -14.74 -4.37 -29.64
CA LEU A 872 -14.49 -4.05 -31.05
C LEU A 872 -13.00 -3.74 -31.27
N PHE A 873 -12.20 -4.78 -31.47
CA PHE A 873 -11.22 -4.92 -32.57
C PHE A 873 -10.30 -6.13 -32.33
N LEU A 874 -10.61 -7.26 -32.99
CA LEU A 874 -9.68 -8.20 -33.64
C LEU A 874 -10.43 -9.50 -34.00
N ARG A 875 -10.62 -9.75 -35.30
CA ARG A 875 -10.87 -11.11 -35.83
C ARG A 875 -9.56 -11.68 -36.36
N PRO A 876 -9.00 -12.73 -35.77
CA PRO A 876 -8.15 -13.67 -36.49
C PRO A 876 -9.03 -14.52 -37.41
N SER A 877 -8.78 -14.50 -38.71
CA SER A 877 -9.43 -15.42 -39.65
C SER A 877 -8.81 -16.82 -39.52
N GLY A 878 -9.38 -17.68 -38.66
CA GLY A 878 -8.88 -19.03 -38.44
C GLY A 878 -9.92 -19.96 -37.82
N SER A 879 -10.14 -21.13 -38.42
CA SER A 879 -11.10 -22.13 -37.96
C SER A 879 -10.48 -23.13 -36.98
N ALA A 880 -11.00 -23.22 -35.76
CA ALA A 880 -10.78 -24.36 -34.86
C ALA A 880 -12.03 -24.66 -34.02
N SER A 881 -12.35 -25.94 -33.89
CA SER A 881 -13.58 -26.51 -33.33
C SER A 881 -13.91 -26.16 -31.87
N LEU A 882 -15.19 -25.90 -31.61
CA LEU A 882 -15.82 -26.08 -30.29
C LEU A 882 -15.71 -27.53 -29.81
N SER A 883 -15.24 -27.72 -28.58
CA SER A 883 -15.44 -28.89 -27.72
C SER A 883 -15.22 -28.47 -26.27
N TRP A 884 -15.58 -29.32 -25.29
CA TRP A 884 -15.63 -29.04 -23.83
C TRP A 884 -16.88 -28.32 -23.30
N LEU A 885 -17.99 -29.05 -23.27
CA LEU A 885 -19.00 -28.98 -22.20
C LEU A 885 -19.54 -30.40 -21.96
N SER A 886 -19.19 -30.99 -20.82
CA SER A 886 -19.61 -32.31 -20.32
C SER A 886 -19.36 -32.40 -18.82
#